data_AF-W6A780-F1
#
_entry.id   AF-W6A780-F1
#
_cell.length_a   1.000
_cell.length_b   1.000
_cell.length_c   1.000
_cell.angle_alpha   90.00
_cell.angle_beta   90.00
_cell.angle_gamma   90.00
#
_symmetry.space_group_name_H-M   'P 1'
#
loop_
_entity.id
_entity.type
_entity.pdbx_description
1 polymer ?
#
loop_
_entity_poly.entity_id
_entity_poly.type
_entity_poly.pdbx_seq_one_letter_code
_entity_poly.pdbx_strand_id
1 'polypeptide(L)'
;MKKLLSLIGAASVTAPAAASAVSCGEVAVLGKGPLSELTTDMVLKIKEKSIKGINDAIDASKKLASFQVDIEGDPALSSSDKGTVTLTPNIEWGFDLEGSAKVQWMYVQNLHDVIKVKNLGEFEKVDASVILSVLSTKNTNLDTNEIEVINITNKGATIQAKNNSEKYYGSAKVSFSVKEADTRVELSSVIKTTSLGELADNQSTTILNAIANLNSALNTKEVTISNITSTSALINSKSNSKVYKGSVAVKFTVEESVEPPIELIKLEQHLKTTNLGEISKADENTILSAVKAKNSQVNTSEIEVSAINDTNATIKVKANSTVYEQGSIKITYSLASTPTPPEEKIDLKEHLKTTDLLGVGDSEPDTLLAKAETLNPDLIISELEVINIGENKADIKVKNDSEFYNPSTISVTFTISSALEDVISVRKLGEINDKDSETILNRVAIKNQALQKAEVEVINITDSSATIKAKDNSIIYKGSVEVTFSIFVEQEVDKDEKDITKLIQRTMLADDLITLPTNPGSVWGLVIKANANTLNELKLEHVIISDINENGAIIKGDELKWPNYKGTVEVSWSKNKDAEDGENDLGNLGEELNSNANFNIRWKEVVESRTKAWEKNELGEQDKYESLEHFIWMDVNGGVMSTVQSVFRTTMLKILGLYDIPEVVLDPNFIKYQVDWDTNLWETVVENEIELKDQEFEIDCFGLEGSWLKGKTAIKIVLNS
;
A
#
# COMPACT_ATOMS: atom_id res chain seq x y z
N MET A 1 12.53 -84.90 2.14
CA MET A 1 12.32 -84.25 3.46
C MET A 1 13.58 -83.84 4.23
N LYS A 2 14.79 -84.34 3.95
CA LYS A 2 16.00 -83.97 4.75
C LYS A 2 16.76 -82.70 4.31
N LYS A 3 16.41 -82.05 3.20
CA LYS A 3 17.14 -80.87 2.69
C LYS A 3 16.47 -79.51 2.96
N LEU A 4 15.20 -79.48 3.39
CA LEU A 4 14.50 -78.21 3.67
C LEU A 4 14.88 -77.61 5.05
N LEU A 5 15.46 -78.42 5.94
CA LEU A 5 15.82 -78.00 7.30
C LEU A 5 17.22 -77.37 7.43
N SER A 6 18.07 -77.36 6.38
CA SER A 6 19.45 -76.85 6.50
C SER A 6 19.61 -75.36 6.20
N LEU A 7 18.55 -74.62 5.84
CA LEU A 7 18.63 -73.19 5.54
C LEU A 7 18.20 -72.25 6.69
N ILE A 8 17.70 -72.79 7.81
CA ILE A 8 17.17 -71.96 8.93
C ILE A 8 18.10 -71.96 10.16
N GLY A 9 19.17 -72.76 10.18
CA GLY A 9 20.00 -72.96 11.38
C GLY A 9 21.42 -72.44 11.27
N ALA A 10 21.65 -71.12 11.27
CA ALA A 10 22.91 -70.52 11.73
C ALA A 10 22.86 -68.97 11.77
N ALA A 11 22.41 -68.39 12.88
CA ALA A 11 22.91 -67.10 13.39
C ALA A 11 22.42 -66.92 14.84
N SER A 12 23.35 -66.95 15.79
CA SER A 12 23.09 -66.66 17.20
C SER A 12 23.85 -65.40 17.64
N VAL A 13 23.08 -64.43 18.15
CA VAL A 13 23.38 -63.37 19.16
C VAL A 13 24.44 -62.29 18.78
N THR A 14 24.28 -60.97 18.96
CA THR A 14 23.53 -60.11 19.92
C THR A 14 23.27 -58.70 19.32
N ALA A 15 22.04 -58.18 19.41
CA ALA A 15 21.67 -56.76 19.66
C ALA A 15 20.13 -56.57 19.48
N PRO A 16 19.44 -55.71 20.25
CA PRO A 16 17.99 -55.59 20.19
C PRO A 16 17.58 -54.73 19.00
N ALA A 17 17.11 -55.37 17.93
CA ALA A 17 16.48 -54.69 16.80
C ALA A 17 14.98 -54.95 16.80
N ALA A 18 14.21 -53.90 16.48
CA ALA A 18 12.76 -53.89 16.37
C ALA A 18 12.23 -55.11 15.62
N ALA A 19 11.21 -55.75 16.20
CA ALA A 19 10.51 -56.87 15.61
C ALA A 19 9.86 -56.46 14.28
N SER A 20 10.57 -56.71 13.18
CA SER A 20 9.97 -56.77 11.86
C SER A 20 9.33 -58.15 11.75
N ALA A 21 8.01 -58.22 11.91
CA ALA A 21 7.27 -59.43 11.59
C ALA A 21 7.55 -59.79 10.13
N VAL A 22 8.27 -60.88 9.90
CA VAL A 22 8.37 -61.51 8.58
C VAL A 22 6.98 -62.06 8.30
N SER A 23 6.20 -61.30 7.52
CA SER A 23 4.97 -61.78 6.89
C SER A 23 5.34 -63.01 6.07
N CYS A 24 4.97 -64.20 6.55
CA CYS A 24 5.01 -65.40 5.73
C CYS A 24 4.10 -65.15 4.53
N GLY A 25 4.68 -64.98 3.34
CA GLY A 25 3.93 -64.84 2.10
C GLY A 25 2.91 -65.97 1.96
N GLU A 26 1.81 -65.70 1.24
CA GLU A 26 0.76 -66.67 0.95
C GLU A 26 1.39 -68.03 0.55
N VAL A 27 0.98 -69.10 1.21
CA VAL A 27 1.49 -70.45 0.95
C VAL A 27 1.17 -70.81 -0.49
N ALA A 28 2.19 -71.02 -1.31
CA ALA A 28 2.04 -71.37 -2.72
C ALA A 28 1.18 -72.64 -2.86
N VAL A 29 0.18 -72.60 -3.76
CA VAL A 29 -0.71 -73.74 -4.02
C VAL A 29 0.05 -74.77 -4.87
N LEU A 30 0.26 -75.97 -4.33
CA LEU A 30 0.92 -77.05 -5.04
C LEU A 30 -0.07 -77.78 -5.96
N GLY A 31 0.16 -77.71 -7.27
CA GLY A 31 -0.59 -78.46 -8.27
C GLY A 31 -0.22 -79.96 -8.26
N LYS A 32 -1.19 -80.82 -8.60
CA LYS A 32 -1.04 -82.27 -8.79
C LYS A 32 -1.88 -82.74 -9.98
N GLY A 33 -1.40 -83.76 -10.70
CA GLY A 33 -2.05 -84.34 -11.87
C GLY A 33 -1.51 -83.81 -13.21
N PRO A 34 -2.21 -84.07 -14.31
CA PRO A 34 -1.78 -83.63 -15.64
C PRO A 34 -1.74 -82.11 -15.76
N LEU A 35 -0.62 -81.57 -16.25
CA LEU A 35 -0.48 -80.12 -16.49
C LEU A 35 -1.56 -79.59 -17.45
N SER A 36 -1.99 -80.40 -18.41
CA SER A 36 -3.07 -80.04 -19.34
C SER A 36 -4.39 -79.76 -18.63
N GLU A 37 -4.67 -80.43 -17.51
CA GLU A 37 -5.89 -80.20 -16.73
C GLU A 37 -5.75 -78.96 -15.84
N LEU A 38 -4.63 -78.82 -15.14
CA LEU A 38 -4.35 -77.68 -14.25
C LEU A 38 -4.29 -76.35 -15.00
N THR A 39 -3.87 -76.37 -16.26
CA THR A 39 -3.71 -75.18 -17.10
C THR A 39 -4.84 -75.01 -18.12
N THR A 40 -5.91 -75.81 -18.02
CA THR A 40 -7.09 -75.66 -18.89
C THR A 40 -7.61 -74.22 -18.80
N ASP A 41 -7.77 -73.58 -19.98
CA ASP A 41 -8.20 -72.19 -20.17
C ASP A 41 -7.35 -71.13 -19.46
N MET A 42 -6.12 -71.49 -19.07
CA MET A 42 -5.22 -70.58 -18.38
C MET A 42 -4.60 -69.60 -19.37
N VAL A 43 -4.79 -68.30 -19.09
CA VAL A 43 -4.06 -67.22 -19.75
C VAL A 43 -3.29 -66.43 -18.70
N LEU A 44 -1.96 -66.47 -18.80
CA LEU A 44 -1.06 -65.82 -17.87
C LEU A 44 -0.98 -64.32 -18.17
N LYS A 45 -1.51 -63.50 -17.27
CA LYS A 45 -1.36 -62.03 -17.34
C LYS A 45 -0.02 -61.63 -16.71
N ILE A 46 0.97 -61.36 -17.56
CA ILE A 46 2.32 -61.01 -17.13
C ILE A 46 2.47 -59.49 -17.02
N LYS A 47 3.12 -59.03 -15.96
CA LYS A 47 3.41 -57.60 -15.71
C LYS A 47 4.76 -57.15 -16.28
N GLU A 48 5.57 -58.13 -16.69
CA GLU A 48 6.90 -57.96 -17.26
C GLU A 48 7.08 -59.02 -18.35
N LYS A 49 7.59 -58.64 -19.53
CA LYS A 49 7.88 -59.59 -20.61
C LYS A 49 9.18 -60.34 -20.33
N SER A 50 9.13 -61.26 -19.38
CA SER A 50 10.26 -62.10 -18.99
C SER A 50 9.78 -63.42 -18.40
N ILE A 51 10.69 -64.38 -18.26
CA ILE A 51 10.43 -65.64 -17.53
C ILE A 51 9.97 -65.36 -16.09
N LYS A 52 10.52 -64.33 -15.44
CA LYS A 52 10.07 -63.90 -14.11
C LYS A 52 8.60 -63.47 -14.14
N GLY A 53 8.18 -62.72 -15.16
CA GLY A 53 6.77 -62.34 -15.32
C GLY A 53 5.84 -63.54 -15.50
N ILE A 54 6.30 -64.60 -16.16
CA ILE A 54 5.57 -65.88 -16.30
C ILE A 54 5.48 -66.58 -14.94
N ASN A 55 6.59 -66.70 -14.21
CA ASN A 55 6.61 -67.29 -12.87
C ASN A 55 5.63 -66.57 -11.93
N ASP A 56 5.70 -65.24 -11.87
CA ASP A 56 4.82 -64.42 -11.03
C ASP A 56 3.33 -64.63 -11.40
N ALA A 57 3.03 -64.80 -12.70
CA ALA A 57 1.66 -65.05 -13.17
C ALA A 57 1.18 -66.49 -12.87
N ILE A 58 2.08 -67.48 -12.91
CA ILE A 58 1.76 -68.86 -12.51
C ILE A 58 1.41 -68.88 -11.02
N ASP A 59 2.23 -68.28 -10.16
CA ASP A 59 1.96 -68.22 -8.72
C ASP A 59 0.65 -67.47 -8.42
N ALA A 60 0.41 -66.36 -9.13
CA ALA A 60 -0.83 -65.58 -9.00
C ALA A 60 -2.10 -66.34 -9.44
N SER A 61 -1.97 -67.37 -10.28
CA SER A 61 -3.10 -68.19 -10.71
C SER A 61 -3.69 -69.04 -9.58
N LYS A 62 -2.90 -69.30 -8.53
CA LYS A 62 -3.25 -70.18 -7.41
C LYS A 62 -3.65 -71.60 -7.83
N LYS A 63 -3.24 -72.06 -9.03
CA LYS A 63 -3.49 -73.43 -9.53
C LYS A 63 -2.27 -74.35 -9.40
N LEU A 64 -1.06 -73.79 -9.51
CA LEU A 64 0.22 -74.45 -9.30
C LEU A 64 1.26 -73.39 -8.92
N ALA A 65 2.39 -73.82 -8.35
CA ALA A 65 3.49 -72.93 -8.03
C ALA A 65 4.54 -72.94 -9.15
N SER A 66 5.16 -71.78 -9.39
CA SER A 66 6.09 -71.56 -10.49
C SER A 66 7.31 -72.46 -10.44
N PHE A 67 7.84 -72.78 -9.26
CA PHE A 67 8.94 -73.74 -9.07
C PHE A 67 8.60 -75.20 -9.41
N GLN A 68 7.32 -75.55 -9.62
CA GLN A 68 6.93 -76.92 -9.99
C GLN A 68 7.09 -77.19 -11.50
N VAL A 69 7.35 -76.16 -12.30
CA VAL A 69 7.42 -76.27 -13.76
C VAL A 69 8.67 -75.58 -14.30
N ASP A 70 9.23 -76.17 -15.34
CA ASP A 70 10.18 -75.52 -16.23
C ASP A 70 9.41 -74.85 -17.38
N ILE A 71 9.90 -73.69 -17.82
CA ILE A 71 9.26 -72.86 -18.84
C ILE A 71 10.13 -72.89 -20.10
N GLU A 72 9.56 -73.37 -21.20
CA GLU A 72 10.15 -73.28 -22.53
C GLU A 72 9.48 -72.17 -23.34
N GLY A 73 10.30 -71.22 -23.81
CA GLY A 73 9.89 -70.00 -24.50
C GLY A 73 10.08 -68.77 -23.63
N ASP A 74 10.49 -67.64 -24.22
CA ASP A 74 10.77 -66.40 -23.51
C ASP A 74 9.92 -65.24 -24.04
N PRO A 75 9.00 -64.66 -23.24
CA PRO A 75 8.24 -63.48 -23.63
C PRO A 75 9.10 -62.28 -24.02
N ALA A 76 10.33 -62.15 -23.50
CA ALA A 76 11.24 -61.07 -23.84
C ALA A 76 11.66 -61.06 -25.31
N LEU A 77 11.65 -62.24 -25.95
CA LEU A 77 12.00 -62.42 -27.36
C LEU A 77 10.81 -62.18 -28.30
N SER A 78 9.59 -62.00 -27.77
CA SER A 78 8.40 -61.73 -28.56
C SER A 78 8.19 -60.24 -28.78
N SER A 79 8.00 -59.83 -30.04
CA SER A 79 7.56 -58.47 -30.39
C SER A 79 6.07 -58.24 -30.13
N SER A 80 5.30 -59.30 -29.82
CA SER A 80 3.87 -59.22 -29.52
C SER A 80 3.63 -59.05 -28.01
N ASP A 81 2.49 -58.46 -27.64
CA ASP A 81 1.99 -58.41 -26.26
C ASP A 81 1.27 -59.69 -25.84
N LYS A 82 1.23 -60.71 -26.70
CA LYS A 82 0.68 -62.03 -26.40
C LYS A 82 1.52 -63.14 -27.01
N GLY A 83 1.45 -64.33 -26.43
CA GLY A 83 2.16 -65.49 -26.95
C GLY A 83 1.79 -66.78 -26.22
N THR A 84 2.62 -67.79 -26.40
CA THR A 84 2.50 -69.07 -25.69
C THR A 84 3.84 -69.48 -25.12
N VAL A 85 3.83 -70.09 -23.94
CA VAL A 85 4.97 -70.83 -23.37
C VAL A 85 4.58 -72.29 -23.19
N THR A 86 5.55 -73.19 -23.20
CA THR A 86 5.33 -74.60 -22.85
C THR A 86 5.79 -74.82 -21.41
N LEU A 87 4.93 -75.38 -20.58
CA LEU A 87 5.25 -75.79 -19.21
C LEU A 87 5.51 -77.29 -19.18
N THR A 88 6.63 -77.69 -18.57
CA THR A 88 6.99 -79.08 -18.30
C THR A 88 7.26 -79.28 -16.81
N PRO A 89 6.96 -80.45 -16.21
CA PRO A 89 7.22 -80.70 -14.81
C PRO A 89 8.70 -80.51 -14.48
N ASN A 90 9.00 -79.73 -13.45
CA ASN A 90 10.37 -79.62 -12.95
C ASN A 90 10.72 -80.90 -12.18
N ILE A 91 11.64 -81.68 -12.75
CA ILE A 91 12.03 -83.00 -12.25
C ILE A 91 12.83 -82.94 -10.94
N GLU A 92 13.42 -81.80 -10.59
CA GLU A 92 14.29 -81.68 -9.40
C GLU A 92 13.50 -81.74 -8.09
N TRP A 93 12.21 -81.45 -8.15
CA TRP A 93 11.38 -81.33 -6.95
C TRP A 93 10.37 -82.47 -6.74
N GLY A 94 10.33 -83.44 -7.66
CA GLY A 94 9.63 -84.72 -7.47
C GLY A 94 8.12 -84.61 -7.21
N PHE A 95 7.44 -83.64 -7.83
CA PHE A 95 6.00 -83.44 -7.69
C PHE A 95 5.19 -84.39 -8.60
N ASP A 96 3.97 -84.71 -8.18
CA ASP A 96 2.98 -85.52 -8.94
C ASP A 96 2.41 -84.74 -10.16
N LEU A 97 3.27 -84.13 -10.99
CA LEU A 97 2.87 -83.42 -12.22
C LEU A 97 3.20 -84.26 -13.45
N GLU A 98 2.26 -84.35 -14.38
CA GLU A 98 2.39 -85.20 -15.57
C GLU A 98 2.22 -84.41 -16.88
N GLY A 99 2.89 -84.87 -17.93
CA GLY A 99 2.72 -84.36 -19.30
C GLY A 99 3.43 -83.03 -19.56
N SER A 100 2.94 -82.28 -20.55
CA SER A 100 3.35 -80.90 -20.85
C SER A 100 2.12 -80.10 -21.28
N ALA A 101 2.14 -78.79 -21.08
CA ALA A 101 1.02 -77.94 -21.48
C ALA A 101 1.49 -76.66 -22.14
N LYS A 102 0.83 -76.26 -23.23
CA LYS A 102 1.02 -74.94 -23.83
C LYS A 102 0.04 -73.95 -23.21
N VAL A 103 0.58 -72.90 -22.61
CA VAL A 103 -0.20 -71.89 -21.90
C VAL A 103 -0.05 -70.55 -22.61
N GLN A 104 -1.17 -69.87 -22.82
CA GLN A 104 -1.15 -68.54 -23.41
C GLN A 104 -0.70 -67.51 -22.36
N TRP A 105 -0.01 -66.47 -22.80
CA TRP A 105 0.30 -65.31 -21.97
C TRP A 105 -0.08 -64.01 -22.68
N MET A 106 -0.39 -62.99 -21.89
CA MET A 106 -0.62 -61.62 -22.34
C MET A 106 0.08 -60.63 -21.42
N TYR A 107 0.70 -59.61 -21.98
CA TYR A 107 1.36 -58.53 -21.27
C TYR A 107 0.37 -57.43 -20.91
N VAL A 108 0.31 -57.07 -19.63
CA VAL A 108 -0.54 -56.01 -19.09
C VAL A 108 0.29 -54.88 -18.48
N GLN A 109 -0.11 -53.65 -18.70
CA GLN A 109 0.60 -52.45 -18.24
C GLN A 109 0.02 -51.91 -16.93
N ASN A 110 0.86 -51.29 -16.09
CA ASN A 110 0.40 -50.65 -14.87
C ASN A 110 -0.34 -49.34 -15.20
N LEU A 111 -1.58 -49.17 -14.72
CA LEU A 111 -2.34 -47.93 -14.94
C LEU A 111 -1.64 -46.68 -14.42
N HIS A 112 -0.89 -46.78 -13.31
CA HIS A 112 -0.11 -45.65 -12.82
C HIS A 112 0.90 -45.18 -13.88
N ASP A 113 1.49 -46.11 -14.62
CA ASP A 113 2.49 -45.80 -15.62
C ASP A 113 1.86 -45.39 -16.96
N VAL A 114 0.68 -45.91 -17.28
CA VAL A 114 -0.05 -45.56 -18.52
C VAL A 114 -0.69 -44.17 -18.41
N ILE A 115 -1.25 -43.79 -17.26
CA ILE A 115 -1.87 -42.49 -17.04
C ILE A 115 -0.79 -41.45 -16.71
N LYS A 116 -0.31 -40.78 -17.76
CA LYS A 116 0.73 -39.75 -17.66
C LYS A 116 0.17 -38.42 -17.17
N VAL A 117 -1.00 -38.02 -17.65
CA VAL A 117 -1.67 -36.77 -17.25
C VAL A 117 -2.71 -37.06 -16.19
N LYS A 118 -2.38 -36.71 -14.94
CA LYS A 118 -3.22 -36.97 -13.76
C LYS A 118 -4.08 -35.79 -13.33
N ASN A 119 -3.72 -34.57 -13.71
CA ASN A 119 -4.54 -33.39 -13.47
C ASN A 119 -5.50 -33.19 -14.64
N LEU A 120 -6.79 -33.36 -14.37
CA LEU A 120 -7.86 -33.28 -15.37
C LEU A 120 -8.43 -31.87 -15.53
N GLY A 121 -8.04 -30.92 -14.69
CA GLY A 121 -8.48 -29.53 -14.75
C GLY A 121 -9.73 -29.25 -13.92
N GLU A 122 -10.54 -28.31 -14.38
CA GLU A 122 -11.78 -27.89 -13.71
C GLU A 122 -13.01 -28.48 -14.41
N PHE A 123 -13.98 -28.93 -13.62
CA PHE A 123 -15.27 -29.44 -14.08
C PHE A 123 -16.42 -28.57 -13.55
N GLU A 124 -17.46 -28.37 -14.36
CA GLU A 124 -18.72 -27.77 -13.88
C GLU A 124 -19.54 -28.77 -13.05
N LYS A 125 -19.49 -30.04 -13.45
CA LYS A 125 -20.13 -31.16 -12.78
C LYS A 125 -19.28 -32.40 -12.98
N VAL A 126 -19.14 -33.21 -11.94
CA VAL A 126 -18.31 -34.42 -11.97
C VAL A 126 -19.17 -35.67 -11.83
N ASP A 127 -19.01 -36.56 -12.81
CA ASP A 127 -19.42 -37.95 -12.74
C ASP A 127 -18.39 -38.82 -13.49
N ALA A 128 -18.54 -40.15 -13.38
CA ALA A 128 -17.61 -41.10 -13.98
C ALA A 128 -17.48 -40.95 -15.50
N SER A 129 -18.58 -40.64 -16.21
CA SER A 129 -18.58 -40.49 -17.67
C SER A 129 -17.78 -39.26 -18.11
N VAL A 130 -17.98 -38.15 -17.39
CA VAL A 130 -17.26 -36.90 -17.63
C VAL A 130 -15.75 -37.08 -17.37
N ILE A 131 -15.40 -37.76 -16.27
CA ILE A 131 -13.99 -38.08 -15.95
C ILE A 131 -13.36 -38.93 -17.06
N LEU A 132 -14.03 -40.00 -17.52
CA LEU A 132 -13.50 -40.87 -18.59
C LEU A 132 -13.30 -40.11 -19.91
N SER A 133 -14.25 -39.24 -20.27
CA SER A 133 -14.15 -38.42 -21.49
C SER A 133 -12.92 -37.50 -21.46
N VAL A 134 -12.68 -36.80 -20.34
CA VAL A 134 -11.50 -35.92 -20.22
C VAL A 134 -10.21 -36.74 -20.09
N LEU A 135 -10.25 -37.86 -19.37
CA LEU A 135 -9.10 -38.74 -19.19
C LEU A 135 -8.61 -39.32 -20.51
N SER A 136 -9.51 -39.81 -21.38
CA SER A 136 -9.18 -40.32 -22.72
C SER A 136 -8.61 -39.23 -23.64
N THR A 137 -9.10 -38.01 -23.53
CA THR A 137 -8.58 -36.86 -24.29
C THR A 137 -7.15 -36.52 -23.86
N LYS A 138 -6.87 -36.54 -22.55
CA LYS A 138 -5.54 -36.19 -22.00
C LYS A 138 -4.52 -37.34 -22.05
N ASN A 139 -4.98 -38.58 -22.17
CA ASN A 139 -4.15 -39.78 -22.25
C ASN A 139 -4.60 -40.59 -23.47
N THR A 140 -4.26 -40.13 -24.67
CA THR A 140 -4.82 -40.60 -25.96
C THR A 140 -4.64 -42.10 -26.25
N ASN A 141 -3.69 -42.77 -25.60
CA ASN A 141 -3.45 -44.21 -25.74
C ASN A 141 -4.15 -45.06 -24.65
N LEU A 142 -4.93 -44.43 -23.76
CA LEU A 142 -5.67 -45.10 -22.71
C LEU A 142 -6.98 -45.66 -23.27
N ASP A 143 -7.15 -46.97 -23.20
CA ASP A 143 -8.43 -47.61 -23.54
C ASP A 143 -9.40 -47.51 -22.36
N THR A 144 -10.38 -46.61 -22.45
CA THR A 144 -11.35 -46.40 -21.38
C THR A 144 -12.29 -47.58 -21.17
N ASN A 145 -12.38 -48.53 -22.11
CA ASN A 145 -13.22 -49.72 -21.94
C ASN A 145 -12.61 -50.72 -20.95
N GLU A 146 -11.32 -50.61 -20.67
CA GLU A 146 -10.54 -51.51 -19.81
C GLU A 146 -10.46 -51.04 -18.35
N ILE A 147 -11.03 -49.87 -18.04
CA ILE A 147 -10.92 -49.20 -16.74
C ILE A 147 -12.27 -48.78 -16.19
N GLU A 148 -12.31 -48.52 -14.89
CA GLU A 148 -13.43 -47.93 -14.18
C GLU A 148 -12.99 -46.77 -13.28
N VAL A 149 -13.91 -45.87 -12.99
CA VAL A 149 -13.68 -44.72 -12.10
C VAL A 149 -14.37 -44.98 -10.78
N ILE A 150 -13.60 -44.94 -9.69
CA ILE A 150 -14.09 -45.16 -8.33
C ILE A 150 -13.61 -44.03 -7.41
N ASN A 151 -14.18 -43.92 -6.21
CA ASN A 151 -13.80 -42.95 -5.18
C ASN A 151 -13.81 -41.49 -5.69
N ILE A 152 -14.89 -41.08 -6.37
CA ILE A 152 -15.05 -39.74 -6.90
C ILE A 152 -15.31 -38.75 -5.76
N THR A 153 -14.52 -37.68 -5.71
CA THR A 153 -14.66 -36.56 -4.77
C THR A 153 -14.71 -35.24 -5.55
N ASN A 154 -14.81 -34.10 -4.87
CA ASN A 154 -14.69 -32.77 -5.51
C ASN A 154 -13.24 -32.37 -5.86
N LYS A 155 -12.24 -33.19 -5.51
CA LYS A 155 -10.82 -32.90 -5.72
C LYS A 155 -10.09 -33.94 -6.58
N GLY A 156 -10.77 -35.04 -6.94
CA GLY A 156 -10.13 -36.15 -7.63
C GLY A 156 -10.94 -37.44 -7.62
N ALA A 157 -10.38 -38.46 -8.27
CA ALA A 157 -10.91 -39.81 -8.34
C ALA A 157 -9.79 -40.86 -8.45
N THR A 158 -10.12 -42.13 -8.30
CA THR A 158 -9.22 -43.25 -8.58
C THR A 158 -9.66 -43.96 -9.85
N ILE A 159 -8.74 -44.14 -10.78
CA ILE A 159 -8.92 -44.93 -12.00
C ILE A 159 -8.38 -46.32 -11.73
N GLN A 160 -9.20 -47.36 -11.89
CA GLN A 160 -8.84 -48.74 -11.60
C GLN A 160 -9.01 -49.60 -12.86
N ALA A 161 -8.12 -50.57 -13.06
CA ALA A 161 -8.26 -51.53 -14.13
C ALA A 161 -9.40 -52.49 -13.80
N LYS A 162 -10.27 -52.78 -14.78
CA LYS A 162 -11.34 -53.77 -14.57
C LYS A 162 -10.73 -55.14 -14.27
N ASN A 163 -11.41 -55.95 -13.46
CA ASN A 163 -10.92 -57.29 -13.09
C ASN A 163 -10.62 -58.19 -14.30
N ASN A 164 -11.39 -58.05 -15.38
CA ASN A 164 -11.20 -58.78 -16.63
C ASN A 164 -10.30 -58.05 -17.64
N SER A 165 -9.64 -56.94 -17.26
CA SER A 165 -8.87 -56.14 -18.21
C SER A 165 -7.76 -56.95 -18.88
N GLU A 166 -7.68 -56.87 -20.20
CA GLU A 166 -6.65 -57.53 -21.02
C GLU A 166 -5.44 -56.61 -21.28
N LYS A 167 -5.54 -55.32 -20.93
CA LYS A 167 -4.50 -54.32 -21.21
C LYS A 167 -3.82 -53.79 -19.95
N TYR A 168 -4.55 -53.70 -18.83
CA TYR A 168 -4.09 -52.95 -17.67
C TYR A 168 -4.21 -53.71 -16.35
N TYR A 169 -3.37 -53.32 -15.39
CA TYR A 169 -3.50 -53.72 -13.98
C TYR A 169 -3.27 -52.52 -13.04
N GLY A 170 -3.66 -52.66 -11.78
CA GLY A 170 -3.45 -51.65 -10.76
C GLY A 170 -4.44 -50.48 -10.84
N SER A 171 -4.03 -49.33 -10.30
CA SER A 171 -4.85 -48.12 -10.22
C SER A 171 -4.00 -46.85 -10.24
N ALA A 172 -4.57 -45.73 -10.65
CA ALA A 172 -3.95 -44.40 -10.62
C ALA A 172 -4.90 -43.38 -10.00
N LYS A 173 -4.37 -42.45 -9.19
CA LYS A 173 -5.14 -41.30 -8.70
C LYS A 173 -5.06 -40.15 -9.70
N VAL A 174 -6.18 -39.48 -9.92
CA VAL A 174 -6.31 -38.28 -10.75
C VAL A 174 -6.88 -37.14 -9.90
N SER A 175 -6.51 -35.91 -10.23
CA SER A 175 -6.95 -34.69 -9.54
C SER A 175 -7.73 -33.77 -10.47
N PHE A 176 -8.65 -33.00 -9.89
CA PHE A 176 -9.42 -31.97 -10.58
C PHE A 176 -10.04 -31.01 -9.56
N SER A 177 -10.58 -29.87 -10.02
CA SER A 177 -11.46 -29.01 -9.23
C SER A 177 -12.89 -29.06 -9.75
N VAL A 178 -13.86 -28.82 -8.87
CA VAL A 178 -15.26 -28.62 -9.26
C VAL A 178 -15.60 -27.17 -9.04
N LYS A 179 -16.07 -26.50 -10.09
CA LYS A 179 -16.51 -25.11 -10.02
C LYS A 179 -17.66 -25.00 -9.02
N GLU A 180 -17.51 -24.14 -8.02
CA GLU A 180 -18.59 -23.92 -7.05
C GLU A 180 -19.80 -23.31 -7.76
N ALA A 181 -20.99 -23.87 -7.48
CA ALA A 181 -22.23 -23.29 -7.99
C ALA A 181 -22.40 -21.89 -7.40
N ASP A 182 -22.62 -20.88 -8.25
CA ASP A 182 -22.90 -19.52 -7.80
C ASP A 182 -24.32 -19.47 -7.19
N THR A 183 -24.37 -19.61 -5.86
CA THR A 183 -25.58 -19.65 -5.03
C THR A 183 -26.20 -18.28 -4.79
N ARG A 184 -25.61 -17.20 -5.32
CA ARG A 184 -26.11 -15.83 -5.14
C ARG A 184 -27.43 -15.63 -5.88
N VAL A 185 -28.27 -14.76 -5.33
CA VAL A 185 -29.59 -14.41 -5.85
C VAL A 185 -29.45 -13.38 -6.98
N GLU A 186 -30.14 -13.57 -8.10
CA GLU A 186 -30.15 -12.59 -9.19
C GLU A 186 -30.83 -11.29 -8.74
N LEU A 187 -30.18 -10.13 -8.94
CA LEU A 187 -30.75 -8.83 -8.55
C LEU A 187 -32.12 -8.56 -9.17
N SER A 188 -32.34 -9.03 -10.40
CA SER A 188 -33.63 -8.91 -11.10
C SER A 188 -34.79 -9.64 -10.39
N SER A 189 -34.50 -10.59 -9.50
CA SER A 189 -35.52 -11.26 -8.69
C SER A 189 -35.93 -10.46 -7.44
N VAL A 190 -35.08 -9.53 -7.00
CA VAL A 190 -35.27 -8.71 -5.79
C VAL A 190 -35.74 -7.30 -6.15
N ILE A 191 -35.16 -6.71 -7.19
CA ILE A 191 -35.53 -5.41 -7.72
C ILE A 191 -36.69 -5.60 -8.72
N LYS A 192 -37.92 -5.51 -8.21
CA LYS A 192 -39.15 -5.68 -9.00
C LYS A 192 -39.67 -4.37 -9.57
N THR A 193 -39.47 -3.27 -8.84
CA THR A 193 -39.87 -1.92 -9.25
C THR A 193 -38.64 -1.16 -9.74
N THR A 194 -38.57 -0.94 -11.05
CA THR A 194 -37.43 -0.27 -11.70
C THR A 194 -37.71 1.17 -12.13
N SER A 195 -38.97 1.60 -12.05
CA SER A 195 -39.36 3.01 -12.26
C SER A 195 -39.36 3.72 -10.92
N LEU A 196 -38.40 4.61 -10.69
CA LEU A 196 -38.22 5.30 -9.41
C LEU A 196 -39.09 6.54 -9.27
N GLY A 197 -39.71 6.98 -10.36
CA GLY A 197 -40.50 8.20 -10.39
C GLY A 197 -39.63 9.45 -10.50
N GLU A 198 -40.12 10.54 -9.92
CA GLU A 198 -39.44 11.83 -9.86
C GLU A 198 -38.49 11.87 -8.64
N LEU A 199 -37.25 12.28 -8.88
CA LEU A 199 -36.18 12.38 -7.89
C LEU A 199 -35.68 13.82 -7.82
N ALA A 200 -35.25 14.28 -6.63
CA ALA A 200 -34.71 15.63 -6.47
C ALA A 200 -33.42 15.89 -7.28
N ASP A 201 -32.62 14.84 -7.49
CA ASP A 201 -31.41 14.85 -8.31
C ASP A 201 -31.12 13.44 -8.84
N ASN A 202 -30.08 13.31 -9.68
CA ASN A 202 -29.57 12.01 -10.14
C ASN A 202 -28.35 11.54 -9.33
N GLN A 203 -28.13 12.02 -8.11
CA GLN A 203 -27.03 11.54 -7.29
C GLN A 203 -27.26 10.08 -6.91
N SER A 204 -26.16 9.33 -6.80
CA SER A 204 -26.21 7.89 -6.51
C SER A 204 -26.94 7.61 -5.19
N THR A 205 -26.78 8.45 -4.18
CA THR A 205 -27.46 8.35 -2.88
C THR A 205 -28.98 8.49 -3.02
N THR A 206 -29.45 9.50 -3.77
CA THR A 206 -30.88 9.73 -4.04
C THR A 206 -31.49 8.53 -4.78
N ILE A 207 -30.80 8.03 -5.80
CA ILE A 207 -31.22 6.84 -6.57
C ILE A 207 -31.24 5.59 -5.68
N LEU A 208 -30.23 5.39 -4.82
CA LEU A 208 -30.13 4.25 -3.91
C LEU A 208 -31.27 4.26 -2.88
N ASN A 209 -31.59 5.43 -2.34
CA ASN A 209 -32.69 5.59 -1.39
C ASN A 209 -34.04 5.32 -2.07
N ALA A 210 -34.26 5.85 -3.27
CA ALA A 210 -35.49 5.60 -4.03
C ALA A 210 -35.68 4.11 -4.38
N ILE A 211 -34.62 3.42 -4.83
CA ILE A 211 -34.73 1.98 -5.12
C ILE A 211 -34.97 1.14 -3.87
N ALA A 212 -34.33 1.50 -2.75
CA ALA A 212 -34.51 0.82 -1.46
C ALA A 212 -35.95 0.96 -0.94
N ASN A 213 -36.53 2.15 -1.07
CA ASN A 213 -37.90 2.43 -0.68
C ASN A 213 -38.91 1.61 -1.50
N LEU A 214 -38.68 1.47 -2.82
CA LEU A 214 -39.58 0.73 -3.72
C LEU A 214 -39.37 -0.79 -3.70
N ASN A 215 -38.21 -1.24 -3.22
CA ASN A 215 -37.83 -2.65 -3.18
C ASN A 215 -37.27 -3.00 -1.81
N SER A 216 -38.11 -2.99 -0.78
CA SER A 216 -37.72 -3.16 0.63
C SER A 216 -36.97 -4.46 0.97
N ALA A 217 -37.01 -5.47 0.10
CA ALA A 217 -36.24 -6.71 0.23
C ALA A 217 -34.79 -6.58 -0.30
N LEU A 218 -34.44 -5.46 -0.95
CA LEU A 218 -33.11 -5.19 -1.45
C LEU A 218 -32.18 -4.81 -0.28
N ASN A 219 -31.14 -5.62 -0.07
CA ASN A 219 -30.05 -5.23 0.80
C ASN A 219 -29.13 -4.24 0.07
N THR A 220 -29.30 -2.95 0.35
CA THR A 220 -28.53 -1.86 -0.29
C THR A 220 -27.03 -1.95 -0.04
N LYS A 221 -26.59 -2.63 1.04
CA LYS A 221 -25.17 -2.83 1.35
C LYS A 221 -24.46 -3.74 0.34
N GLU A 222 -25.21 -4.51 -0.44
CA GLU A 222 -24.70 -5.50 -1.40
C GLU A 222 -24.68 -5.00 -2.85
N VAL A 223 -25.11 -3.74 -3.10
CA VAL A 223 -25.19 -3.16 -4.44
C VAL A 223 -24.39 -1.87 -4.59
N THR A 224 -24.04 -1.54 -5.82
CA THR A 224 -23.49 -0.25 -6.24
C THR A 224 -24.31 0.32 -7.40
N ILE A 225 -24.16 1.61 -7.66
CA ILE A 225 -24.83 2.29 -8.76
C ILE A 225 -23.77 2.77 -9.74
N SER A 226 -23.99 2.50 -11.03
CA SER A 226 -23.15 2.99 -12.12
C SER A 226 -24.01 3.46 -13.29
N ASN A 227 -23.37 3.99 -14.34
CA ASN A 227 -24.04 4.43 -15.58
C ASN A 227 -25.24 5.35 -15.31
N ILE A 228 -25.07 6.28 -14.37
CA ILE A 228 -26.06 7.29 -14.04
C ILE A 228 -26.15 8.27 -15.22
N THR A 229 -27.36 8.48 -15.72
CA THR A 229 -27.71 9.50 -16.70
C THR A 229 -28.72 10.47 -16.08
N SER A 230 -29.27 11.41 -16.86
CA SER A 230 -30.35 12.28 -16.40
C SER A 230 -31.68 11.55 -16.15
N THR A 231 -31.86 10.32 -16.66
CA THR A 231 -33.14 9.60 -16.59
C THR A 231 -33.02 8.11 -16.26
N SER A 232 -31.82 7.62 -16.00
CA SER A 232 -31.58 6.20 -15.74
C SER A 232 -30.32 5.96 -14.92
N ALA A 233 -30.25 4.79 -14.29
CA ALA A 233 -29.01 4.27 -13.70
C ALA A 233 -28.98 2.74 -13.77
N LEU A 234 -27.82 2.15 -13.49
CA LEU A 234 -27.64 0.70 -13.39
C LEU A 234 -27.31 0.32 -11.94
N ILE A 235 -28.14 -0.53 -11.34
CA ILE A 235 -27.89 -1.12 -10.02
C ILE A 235 -27.12 -2.42 -10.23
N ASN A 236 -25.90 -2.52 -9.73
CA ASN A 236 -25.04 -3.69 -9.88
C ASN A 236 -24.85 -4.38 -8.54
N SER A 237 -24.73 -5.71 -8.54
CA SER A 237 -24.20 -6.40 -7.38
C SER A 237 -22.75 -5.99 -7.17
N LYS A 238 -22.34 -5.72 -5.92
CA LYS A 238 -20.93 -5.50 -5.60
C LYS A 238 -20.10 -6.70 -6.05
N SER A 239 -18.86 -6.45 -6.50
CA SER A 239 -17.96 -7.52 -6.96
C SER A 239 -17.69 -8.59 -5.89
N ASN A 240 -17.69 -8.18 -4.62
CA ASN A 240 -17.55 -9.05 -3.45
C ASN A 240 -18.89 -9.45 -2.80
N SER A 241 -20.03 -9.17 -3.45
CA SER A 241 -21.33 -9.54 -2.90
C SER A 241 -21.44 -11.06 -2.77
N LYS A 242 -21.77 -11.52 -1.56
CA LYS A 242 -22.08 -12.93 -1.26
C LYS A 242 -23.57 -13.24 -1.39
N VAL A 243 -24.39 -12.22 -1.62
CA VAL A 243 -25.86 -12.34 -1.65
C VAL A 243 -26.38 -12.21 -3.07
N TYR A 244 -25.88 -11.26 -3.86
CA TYR A 244 -26.44 -10.94 -5.16
C TYR A 244 -25.47 -11.14 -6.32
N LYS A 245 -26.04 -11.37 -7.50
CA LYS A 245 -25.36 -11.32 -8.80
C LYS A 245 -26.20 -10.56 -9.83
N GLY A 246 -25.57 -10.18 -10.93
CA GLY A 246 -26.21 -9.49 -12.05
C GLY A 246 -26.35 -7.98 -11.84
N SER A 247 -27.13 -7.35 -12.72
CA SER A 247 -27.41 -5.92 -12.69
C SER A 247 -28.82 -5.62 -13.20
N VAL A 248 -29.39 -4.51 -12.75
CA VAL A 248 -30.76 -4.09 -13.07
C VAL A 248 -30.76 -2.61 -13.45
N ALA A 249 -31.28 -2.30 -14.63
CA ALA A 249 -31.45 -0.93 -15.08
C ALA A 249 -32.71 -0.32 -14.47
N VAL A 250 -32.60 0.91 -14.00
CA VAL A 250 -33.69 1.69 -13.39
C VAL A 250 -33.89 2.99 -14.15
N LYS A 251 -35.10 3.55 -14.09
CA LYS A 251 -35.50 4.78 -14.77
C LYS A 251 -36.11 5.76 -13.80
N PHE A 252 -35.85 7.04 -14.00
CA PHE A 252 -36.39 8.14 -13.19
C PHE A 252 -36.48 9.43 -14.02
N THR A 253 -37.16 10.44 -13.47
CA THR A 253 -37.05 11.83 -13.90
C THR A 253 -36.39 12.62 -12.77
N VAL A 254 -35.61 13.64 -13.10
CA VAL A 254 -35.06 14.58 -12.11
C VAL A 254 -35.97 15.79 -12.09
N GLU A 255 -36.43 16.17 -10.89
CA GLU A 255 -37.15 17.41 -10.65
C GLU A 255 -36.29 18.55 -11.19
N GLU A 256 -36.83 19.36 -12.09
CA GLU A 256 -36.13 20.50 -12.64
C GLU A 256 -35.89 21.47 -11.48
N SER A 257 -34.69 21.37 -10.89
CA SER A 257 -34.20 22.37 -9.95
C SER A 257 -34.15 23.68 -10.71
N VAL A 258 -35.21 24.47 -10.59
CA VAL A 258 -35.12 25.91 -10.70
C VAL A 258 -34.16 26.31 -9.58
N GLU A 259 -32.87 26.40 -9.93
CA GLU A 259 -31.90 27.06 -9.08
C GLU A 259 -32.52 28.40 -8.65
N PRO A 260 -32.48 28.74 -7.34
CA PRO A 260 -32.88 30.08 -6.95
C PRO A 260 -32.03 31.03 -7.79
N PRO A 261 -32.63 31.99 -8.51
CA PRO A 261 -31.85 32.94 -9.28
C PRO A 261 -30.82 33.56 -8.34
N ILE A 262 -29.54 33.48 -8.71
CA ILE A 262 -28.49 34.24 -8.04
C ILE A 262 -28.98 35.68 -8.06
N GLU A 263 -29.37 36.19 -6.89
CA GLU A 263 -29.91 37.53 -6.77
C GLU A 263 -28.75 38.50 -7.04
N LEU A 264 -28.64 38.94 -8.30
CA LEU A 264 -27.62 39.90 -8.71
C LEU A 264 -27.80 41.18 -7.89
N ILE A 265 -26.68 41.75 -7.45
CA ILE A 265 -26.69 42.94 -6.60
C ILE A 265 -26.77 44.16 -7.53
N LYS A 266 -27.62 45.14 -7.23
CA LYS A 266 -27.54 46.43 -7.94
C LYS A 266 -26.22 47.12 -7.62
N LEU A 267 -25.47 47.56 -8.64
CA LEU A 267 -24.16 48.21 -8.45
C LEU A 267 -24.20 49.36 -7.43
N GLU A 268 -25.29 50.11 -7.38
CA GLU A 268 -25.51 51.23 -6.44
C GLU A 268 -25.55 50.81 -4.96
N GLN A 269 -25.83 49.53 -4.66
CA GLN A 269 -25.75 49.02 -3.29
C GLN A 269 -24.31 48.92 -2.80
N HIS A 270 -23.35 48.65 -3.70
CA HIS A 270 -21.93 48.57 -3.36
C HIS A 270 -21.19 49.89 -3.67
N LEU A 271 -21.57 50.61 -4.72
CA LEU A 271 -21.00 51.89 -5.15
C LEU A 271 -21.85 53.06 -4.61
N LYS A 272 -21.79 53.25 -3.29
CA LYS A 272 -22.56 54.30 -2.59
C LYS A 272 -21.92 55.68 -2.70
N THR A 273 -20.59 55.72 -2.73
CA THR A 273 -19.80 56.95 -2.81
C THR A 273 -19.44 57.21 -4.27
N THR A 274 -20.14 58.14 -4.90
CA THR A 274 -19.91 58.53 -6.31
C THR A 274 -18.93 59.69 -6.47
N ASN A 275 -18.66 60.46 -5.42
CA ASN A 275 -17.59 61.45 -5.42
C ASN A 275 -16.31 60.82 -4.88
N LEU A 276 -15.33 60.61 -5.77
CA LEU A 276 -14.06 59.96 -5.42
C LEU A 276 -13.09 60.93 -4.74
N GLY A 277 -13.38 62.24 -4.77
CA GLY A 277 -12.50 63.27 -4.26
C GLY A 277 -11.39 63.63 -5.25
N GLU A 278 -10.23 64.01 -4.72
CA GLU A 278 -9.05 64.34 -5.51
C GLU A 278 -8.34 63.06 -5.99
N ILE A 279 -8.05 62.96 -7.29
CA ILE A 279 -7.31 61.84 -7.90
C ILE A 279 -6.15 62.37 -8.74
N SER A 280 -5.06 61.61 -8.85
CA SER A 280 -3.84 62.06 -9.55
C SER A 280 -4.02 62.19 -11.06
N LYS A 281 -4.89 61.36 -11.67
CA LYS A 281 -5.09 61.34 -13.13
C LYS A 281 -6.48 60.83 -13.52
N ALA A 282 -7.02 61.39 -14.60
CA ALA A 282 -8.27 60.94 -15.22
C ALA A 282 -8.01 59.76 -16.17
N ASP A 283 -7.65 58.60 -15.62
CA ASP A 283 -7.55 57.33 -16.36
C ASP A 283 -8.27 56.19 -15.64
N GLU A 284 -8.54 55.11 -16.39
CA GLU A 284 -9.35 53.99 -15.92
C GLU A 284 -8.78 53.34 -14.65
N ASN A 285 -7.47 53.09 -14.59
CA ASN A 285 -6.85 52.42 -13.46
C ASN A 285 -6.91 53.27 -12.18
N THR A 286 -6.62 54.57 -12.31
CA THR A 286 -6.68 55.53 -11.20
C THR A 286 -8.12 55.63 -10.67
N ILE A 287 -9.09 55.69 -11.58
CA ILE A 287 -10.51 55.77 -11.23
C ILE A 287 -10.98 54.47 -10.55
N LEU A 288 -10.66 53.29 -11.08
CA LEU A 288 -11.04 52.01 -10.47
C LEU A 288 -10.43 51.84 -9.07
N SER A 289 -9.18 52.24 -8.91
CA SER A 289 -8.50 52.23 -7.61
C SER A 289 -9.19 53.15 -6.61
N ALA A 290 -9.54 54.37 -7.01
CA ALA A 290 -10.27 55.32 -6.17
C ALA A 290 -11.71 54.85 -5.85
N VAL A 291 -12.41 54.24 -6.83
CA VAL A 291 -13.72 53.60 -6.62
C VAL A 291 -13.61 52.52 -5.56
N LYS A 292 -12.63 51.62 -5.66
CA LYS A 292 -12.40 50.54 -4.70
C LYS A 292 -12.05 51.06 -3.31
N ALA A 293 -11.22 52.09 -3.23
CA ALA A 293 -10.83 52.72 -1.97
C ALA A 293 -12.03 53.35 -1.23
N LYS A 294 -12.94 54.02 -1.95
CA LYS A 294 -14.14 54.65 -1.37
C LYS A 294 -15.32 53.71 -1.21
N ASN A 295 -15.32 52.58 -1.92
CA ASN A 295 -16.40 51.60 -1.95
C ASN A 295 -15.79 50.19 -1.89
N SER A 296 -15.29 49.79 -0.72
CA SER A 296 -14.52 48.54 -0.54
C SER A 296 -15.24 47.28 -1.00
N GLN A 297 -16.58 47.27 -0.99
CA GLN A 297 -17.41 46.15 -1.44
C GLN A 297 -17.60 46.07 -2.97
N VAL A 298 -17.16 47.08 -3.73
CA VAL A 298 -17.20 47.03 -5.20
C VAL A 298 -16.22 45.99 -5.71
N ASN A 299 -16.68 45.05 -6.52
CA ASN A 299 -15.82 44.14 -7.27
C ASN A 299 -15.41 44.80 -8.59
N THR A 300 -14.19 45.32 -8.64
CA THR A 300 -13.66 46.03 -9.82
C THR A 300 -13.46 45.14 -11.04
N SER A 301 -13.38 43.81 -10.87
CA SER A 301 -13.26 42.88 -11.99
C SER A 301 -14.55 42.78 -12.82
N GLU A 302 -15.69 43.14 -12.24
CA GLU A 302 -17.05 43.03 -12.81
C GLU A 302 -17.52 44.34 -13.48
N ILE A 303 -16.73 45.40 -13.41
CA ILE A 303 -17.05 46.74 -13.92
C ILE A 303 -15.98 47.26 -14.86
N GLU A 304 -16.36 48.22 -15.72
CA GLU A 304 -15.51 48.93 -16.67
C GLU A 304 -15.71 50.45 -16.50
N VAL A 305 -14.70 51.26 -16.82
CA VAL A 305 -14.81 52.73 -16.79
C VAL A 305 -14.96 53.26 -18.22
N SER A 306 -15.92 54.16 -18.40
CA SER A 306 -16.19 54.81 -19.69
C SER A 306 -16.49 56.30 -19.52
N ALA A 307 -16.51 57.05 -20.63
CA ALA A 307 -16.81 58.48 -20.66
C ALA A 307 -15.96 59.33 -19.68
N ILE A 308 -14.67 59.02 -19.60
CA ILE A 308 -13.69 59.68 -18.74
C ILE A 308 -13.44 61.12 -19.23
N ASN A 309 -13.47 62.08 -18.31
CA ASN A 309 -13.05 63.48 -18.52
C ASN A 309 -12.43 64.05 -17.23
N ASP A 310 -12.04 65.33 -17.20
CA ASP A 310 -11.29 65.90 -16.07
C ASP A 310 -12.07 66.05 -14.76
N THR A 311 -13.38 65.80 -14.75
CA THR A 311 -14.23 65.99 -13.56
C THR A 311 -15.15 64.82 -13.24
N ASN A 312 -15.31 63.88 -14.17
CA ASN A 312 -16.23 62.76 -14.01
C ASN A 312 -15.92 61.61 -14.99
N ALA A 313 -16.43 60.43 -14.64
CA ALA A 313 -16.47 59.25 -15.48
C ALA A 313 -17.73 58.43 -15.20
N THR A 314 -17.96 57.38 -15.98
CA THR A 314 -19.08 56.45 -15.79
C THR A 314 -18.55 55.06 -15.51
N ILE A 315 -18.93 54.50 -14.36
CA ILE A 315 -18.69 53.10 -14.00
C ILE A 315 -19.84 52.27 -14.57
N LYS A 316 -19.53 51.27 -15.38
CA LYS A 316 -20.52 50.42 -16.04
C LYS A 316 -20.28 48.96 -15.69
N VAL A 317 -21.35 48.20 -15.48
CA VAL A 317 -21.27 46.76 -15.27
C VAL A 317 -20.90 46.06 -16.58
N LYS A 318 -19.94 45.14 -16.54
CA LYS A 318 -19.55 44.36 -17.73
C LYS A 318 -20.71 43.48 -18.18
N ALA A 319 -20.82 43.26 -19.49
CA ALA A 319 -21.93 42.50 -20.07
C ALA A 319 -22.06 41.06 -19.54
N ASN A 320 -20.94 40.46 -19.12
CA ASN A 320 -20.85 39.10 -18.59
C ASN A 320 -20.77 39.05 -17.05
N SER A 321 -21.15 40.12 -16.35
CA SER A 321 -21.06 40.13 -14.89
C SER A 321 -21.94 39.06 -14.26
N THR A 322 -21.39 38.32 -13.29
CA THR A 322 -22.13 37.33 -12.49
C THR A 322 -22.47 37.83 -11.09
N VAL A 323 -22.07 39.06 -10.76
CA VAL A 323 -22.24 39.67 -9.43
C VAL A 323 -23.25 40.81 -9.45
N TYR A 324 -23.23 41.65 -10.49
CA TYR A 324 -24.04 42.86 -10.54
C TYR A 324 -25.14 42.82 -11.60
N GLU A 325 -26.28 43.43 -11.31
CA GLU A 325 -27.29 43.74 -12.32
C GLU A 325 -26.72 44.71 -13.36
N GLN A 326 -27.11 44.58 -14.62
CA GLN A 326 -26.69 45.51 -15.67
C GLN A 326 -27.08 46.95 -15.32
N GLY A 327 -26.10 47.85 -15.35
CA GLY A 327 -26.30 49.24 -14.95
C GLY A 327 -25.04 50.07 -15.12
N SER A 328 -25.19 51.37 -14.92
CA SER A 328 -24.08 52.33 -14.95
C SER A 328 -24.31 53.47 -13.99
N ILE A 329 -23.24 53.91 -13.33
CA ILE A 329 -23.27 55.00 -12.34
C ILE A 329 -22.24 56.05 -12.74
N LYS A 330 -22.69 57.30 -12.80
CA LYS A 330 -21.79 58.44 -12.99
C LYS A 330 -21.08 58.76 -11.68
N ILE A 331 -19.76 58.87 -11.73
CA ILE A 331 -18.90 59.27 -10.62
C ILE A 331 -18.23 60.61 -10.92
N THR A 332 -17.83 61.34 -9.89
CA THR A 332 -17.15 62.64 -9.99
C THR A 332 -15.83 62.61 -9.24
N TYR A 333 -14.88 63.41 -9.69
CA TYR A 333 -13.59 63.62 -9.01
C TYR A 333 -13.06 65.02 -9.36
N SER A 334 -12.10 65.49 -8.58
CA SER A 334 -11.23 66.58 -8.98
C SER A 334 -9.87 66.00 -9.33
N LEU A 335 -9.23 66.51 -10.38
CA LEU A 335 -7.83 66.21 -10.59
C LEU A 335 -7.01 66.95 -9.55
N ALA A 336 -6.01 66.25 -9.00
CA ALA A 336 -5.03 66.87 -8.15
C ALA A 336 -4.46 68.07 -8.91
N SER A 337 -4.53 69.25 -8.28
CA SER A 337 -3.87 70.40 -8.86
C SER A 337 -2.41 70.03 -8.97
N THR A 338 -1.86 69.97 -10.19
CA THR A 338 -0.41 69.87 -10.37
C THR A 338 0.18 70.92 -9.44
N PRO A 339 1.00 70.52 -8.45
CA PRO A 339 1.38 71.47 -7.41
C PRO A 339 2.02 72.67 -8.12
N THR A 340 1.83 73.89 -7.63
CA THR A 340 2.45 75.05 -8.28
C THR A 340 3.96 74.93 -8.17
N PRO A 341 4.75 75.06 -9.25
CA PRO A 341 6.20 74.95 -9.17
C PRO A 341 6.75 75.80 -8.03
N PRO A 342 7.55 75.22 -7.12
CA PRO A 342 8.15 75.98 -6.04
C PRO A 342 9.07 77.06 -6.60
N GLU A 343 9.22 78.19 -5.90
CA GLU A 343 10.13 79.28 -6.32
C GLU A 343 11.58 78.78 -6.51
N GLU A 344 11.95 77.72 -5.79
CA GLU A 344 13.18 76.96 -5.98
C GLU A 344 12.88 75.47 -6.22
N LYS A 345 13.50 74.89 -7.25
CA LYS A 345 13.35 73.47 -7.59
C LYS A 345 13.85 72.57 -6.47
N ILE A 346 13.15 71.47 -6.25
CA ILE A 346 13.43 70.50 -5.18
C ILE A 346 14.42 69.43 -5.70
N ASP A 347 15.32 68.95 -4.86
CA ASP A 347 16.12 67.76 -5.20
C ASP A 347 15.22 66.51 -5.16
N LEU A 348 15.21 65.71 -6.23
CA LEU A 348 14.41 64.47 -6.30
C LEU A 348 14.60 63.58 -5.07
N LYS A 349 15.79 63.54 -4.46
CA LYS A 349 16.08 62.69 -3.30
C LYS A 349 15.27 63.09 -2.06
N GLU A 350 14.85 64.35 -1.96
CA GLU A 350 14.00 64.82 -0.86
C GLU A 350 12.59 64.21 -0.95
N HIS A 351 12.13 63.86 -2.16
CA HIS A 351 10.80 63.26 -2.36
C HIS A 351 10.88 61.75 -2.65
N LEU A 352 11.95 61.24 -3.25
CA LEU A 352 12.18 59.80 -3.47
C LEU A 352 13.11 59.24 -2.36
N LYS A 353 12.58 59.13 -1.14
CA LYS A 353 13.33 58.67 0.04
C LYS A 353 13.48 57.16 0.07
N THR A 354 12.43 56.44 -0.31
CA THR A 354 12.41 54.98 -0.40
C THR A 354 12.76 54.57 -1.83
N THR A 355 13.97 54.05 -2.01
CA THR A 355 14.46 53.59 -3.33
C THR A 355 14.34 52.08 -3.52
N ASP A 356 14.05 51.31 -2.47
CA ASP A 356 13.67 49.91 -2.60
C ASP A 356 12.16 49.78 -2.79
N LEU A 357 11.75 49.45 -4.01
CA LEU A 357 10.34 49.34 -4.40
C LEU A 357 9.71 47.99 -4.01
N LEU A 358 10.49 47.09 -3.40
CA LEU A 358 10.02 45.77 -2.95
C LEU A 358 9.48 44.92 -4.13
N GLY A 359 8.41 44.15 -3.90
CA GLY A 359 7.73 43.35 -4.92
C GLY A 359 6.89 44.20 -5.88
N VAL A 360 7.14 44.05 -7.18
CA VAL A 360 6.37 44.66 -8.28
C VAL A 360 5.83 43.59 -9.23
N GLY A 361 4.70 43.89 -9.89
CA GLY A 361 4.07 42.97 -10.82
C GLY A 361 4.91 42.72 -12.08
N ASP A 362 5.62 43.73 -12.56
CA ASP A 362 6.52 43.70 -13.72
C ASP A 362 7.50 44.88 -13.64
N SER A 363 8.39 44.97 -14.63
CA SER A 363 9.39 46.04 -14.74
C SER A 363 8.95 47.18 -15.67
N GLU A 364 7.66 47.31 -15.99
CA GLU A 364 7.20 48.38 -16.89
C GLU A 364 7.35 49.75 -16.21
N PRO A 365 7.71 50.82 -16.95
CA PRO A 365 7.91 52.17 -16.40
C PRO A 365 6.77 52.66 -15.52
N ASP A 366 5.52 52.48 -15.97
CA ASP A 366 4.33 52.95 -15.26
C ASP A 366 4.13 52.19 -13.94
N THR A 367 4.37 50.87 -13.93
CA THR A 367 4.31 50.03 -12.73
C THR A 367 5.34 50.49 -11.70
N LEU A 368 6.57 50.78 -12.14
CA LEU A 368 7.65 51.24 -11.27
C LEU A 368 7.38 52.64 -10.70
N LEU A 369 6.86 53.58 -11.51
CA LEU A 369 6.50 54.92 -11.03
C LEU A 369 5.34 54.89 -10.04
N ALA A 370 4.28 54.12 -10.32
CA ALA A 370 3.15 53.99 -9.41
C ALA A 370 3.57 53.38 -8.05
N LYS A 371 4.48 52.40 -8.08
CA LYS A 371 5.05 51.83 -6.86
C LYS A 371 5.91 52.84 -6.11
N ALA A 372 6.74 53.60 -6.82
CA ALA A 372 7.56 54.65 -6.23
C ALA A 372 6.70 55.75 -5.57
N GLU A 373 5.62 56.19 -6.21
CA GLU A 373 4.64 57.15 -5.65
C GLU A 373 3.97 56.61 -4.38
N THR A 374 3.56 55.34 -4.41
CA THR A 374 2.92 54.69 -3.24
C THR A 374 3.84 54.69 -2.01
N LEU A 375 5.14 54.44 -2.20
CA LEU A 375 6.15 54.43 -1.13
C LEU A 375 6.67 55.83 -0.77
N ASN A 376 6.42 56.81 -1.64
CA ASN A 376 6.89 58.17 -1.53
C ASN A 376 5.77 59.14 -1.92
N PRO A 377 4.78 59.38 -1.03
CA PRO A 377 3.55 60.10 -1.38
C PRO A 377 3.74 61.54 -1.87
N ASP A 378 4.89 62.17 -1.57
CA ASP A 378 5.24 63.52 -2.04
C ASP A 378 5.86 63.53 -3.46
N LEU A 379 6.07 62.36 -4.06
CA LEU A 379 6.70 62.20 -5.36
C LEU A 379 5.73 62.61 -6.49
N ILE A 380 6.16 63.51 -7.36
CA ILE A 380 5.35 63.99 -8.49
C ILE A 380 5.76 63.21 -9.74
N ILE A 381 5.13 62.06 -9.97
CA ILE A 381 5.53 61.13 -11.04
C ILE A 381 5.35 61.69 -12.46
N SER A 382 4.51 62.70 -12.66
CA SER A 382 4.35 63.37 -13.97
C SER A 382 5.64 64.02 -14.45
N GLU A 383 6.53 64.42 -13.53
CA GLU A 383 7.81 65.08 -13.78
C GLU A 383 8.95 64.09 -14.02
N LEU A 384 8.67 62.79 -13.94
CA LEU A 384 9.67 61.72 -13.91
C LEU A 384 9.50 60.76 -15.08
N GLU A 385 10.60 60.15 -15.50
CA GLU A 385 10.66 59.05 -16.46
C GLU A 385 11.53 57.93 -15.87
N VAL A 386 11.24 56.68 -16.26
CA VAL A 386 12.08 55.53 -15.88
C VAL A 386 12.98 55.17 -17.05
N ILE A 387 14.27 55.05 -16.77
CA ILE A 387 15.29 54.65 -17.74
C ILE A 387 16.15 53.51 -17.16
N ASN A 388 17.02 52.92 -18.01
CA ASN A 388 18.00 51.90 -17.62
C ASN A 388 17.39 50.72 -16.83
N ILE A 389 16.24 50.23 -17.27
CA ILE A 389 15.53 49.11 -16.63
C ILE A 389 16.35 47.83 -16.80
N GLY A 390 16.84 47.29 -15.69
CA GLY A 390 17.46 45.99 -15.57
C GLY A 390 16.54 44.98 -14.89
N GLU A 391 17.09 43.82 -14.52
CA GLU A 391 16.33 42.72 -13.94
C GLU A 391 15.74 43.02 -12.55
N ASN A 392 16.46 43.77 -11.72
CA ASN A 392 16.09 44.09 -10.33
C ASN A 392 16.37 45.55 -9.94
N LYS A 393 16.60 46.41 -10.93
CA LYS A 393 16.90 47.82 -10.73
C LYS A 393 16.47 48.65 -11.93
N ALA A 394 16.16 49.91 -11.69
CA ALA A 394 15.92 50.91 -12.72
C ALA A 394 16.37 52.29 -12.23
N ASP A 395 16.45 53.26 -13.13
CA ASP A 395 16.78 54.64 -12.77
C ASP A 395 15.54 55.51 -12.95
N ILE A 396 15.12 56.19 -11.88
CA ILE A 396 14.09 57.25 -11.94
C ILE A 396 14.80 58.56 -12.25
N LYS A 397 14.52 59.13 -13.42
CA LYS A 397 15.13 60.34 -13.93
C LYS A 397 14.12 61.47 -14.00
N VAL A 398 14.55 62.67 -13.59
CA VAL A 398 13.78 63.89 -13.79
C VAL A 398 13.74 64.25 -15.27
N LYS A 399 12.54 64.50 -15.81
CA LYS A 399 12.36 64.92 -17.21
C LYS A 399 13.03 66.28 -17.45
N ASN A 400 13.51 66.49 -18.68
CA ASN A 400 14.27 67.70 -19.03
C ASN A 400 13.45 68.99 -18.90
N ASP A 401 12.13 68.89 -19.07
CA ASP A 401 11.16 69.98 -18.97
C ASP A 401 10.55 70.11 -17.56
N SER A 402 11.07 69.38 -16.57
CA SER A 402 10.53 69.44 -15.21
C SER A 402 10.62 70.84 -14.62
N GLU A 403 9.50 71.36 -14.13
CA GLU A 403 9.42 72.63 -13.42
C GLU A 403 9.58 72.46 -11.91
N PHE A 404 9.44 71.22 -11.40
CA PHE A 404 9.51 70.89 -9.96
C PHE A 404 10.88 70.49 -9.46
N TYR A 405 11.55 69.58 -10.17
CA TYR A 405 12.75 68.93 -9.66
C TYR A 405 13.99 69.46 -10.37
N ASN A 406 15.09 69.56 -9.62
CA ASN A 406 16.40 69.78 -10.22
C ASN A 406 16.75 68.56 -11.10
N PRO A 407 17.38 68.77 -12.28
CA PRO A 407 17.79 67.65 -13.13
C PRO A 407 18.68 66.67 -12.36
N SER A 408 18.16 65.47 -12.12
CA SER A 408 18.86 64.41 -11.38
C SER A 408 18.33 63.03 -11.78
N THR A 409 19.00 61.99 -11.30
CA THR A 409 18.64 60.60 -11.54
C THR A 409 18.97 59.79 -10.30
N ILE A 410 18.04 58.95 -9.86
CA ILE A 410 18.19 58.10 -8.67
C ILE A 410 17.89 56.66 -9.06
N SER A 411 18.81 55.75 -8.73
CA SER A 411 18.60 54.32 -8.93
C SER A 411 17.68 53.74 -7.85
N VAL A 412 16.71 52.95 -8.29
CA VAL A 412 15.78 52.17 -7.47
C VAL A 412 16.00 50.68 -7.68
N THR A 413 15.70 49.88 -6.66
CA THR A 413 15.74 48.41 -6.72
C THR A 413 14.34 47.84 -6.59
N PHE A 414 14.09 46.67 -7.18
CA PHE A 414 12.81 45.97 -7.08
C PHE A 414 12.99 44.47 -7.29
N THR A 415 11.95 43.71 -6.93
CA THR A 415 11.83 42.27 -7.21
C THR A 415 10.55 42.02 -7.99
N ILE A 416 10.60 41.19 -9.03
CA ILE A 416 9.40 40.83 -9.80
C ILE A 416 8.69 39.69 -9.08
N SER A 417 7.45 39.90 -8.66
CA SER A 417 6.65 38.87 -8.00
C SER A 417 6.29 37.74 -8.98
N SER A 418 6.52 36.50 -8.55
CA SER A 418 6.26 35.29 -9.34
C SER A 418 4.75 35.05 -9.50
N ALA A 419 4.30 34.65 -10.68
CA ALA A 419 2.90 34.26 -10.86
C ALA A 419 2.61 32.93 -10.14
N LEU A 420 1.50 32.85 -9.40
CA LEU A 420 1.10 31.60 -8.75
C LEU A 420 0.88 30.44 -9.73
N GLU A 421 0.51 30.76 -10.97
CA GLU A 421 0.35 29.80 -12.07
C GLU A 421 1.65 29.03 -12.36
N ASP A 422 2.81 29.68 -12.19
CA ASP A 422 4.14 29.10 -12.40
C ASP A 422 4.65 28.37 -11.16
N VAL A 423 4.27 28.83 -9.96
CA VAL A 423 4.68 28.26 -8.67
C VAL A 423 3.88 27.00 -8.33
N ILE A 424 2.59 26.96 -8.67
CA ILE A 424 1.67 25.85 -8.40
C ILE A 424 1.48 25.04 -9.69
N SER A 425 2.45 24.17 -9.93
CA SER A 425 2.46 23.27 -11.08
C SER A 425 1.56 22.04 -10.87
N VAL A 426 1.41 21.56 -9.63
CA VAL A 426 0.55 20.42 -9.28
C VAL A 426 -0.78 20.92 -8.74
N ARG A 427 -1.80 20.88 -9.60
CA ARG A 427 -3.15 21.41 -9.32
C ARG A 427 -4.20 20.36 -8.99
N LYS A 428 -3.89 19.09 -9.26
CA LYS A 428 -4.71 17.94 -8.82
C LYS A 428 -4.18 17.47 -7.48
N LEU A 429 -4.91 17.78 -6.42
CA LEU A 429 -4.48 17.52 -5.04
C LEU A 429 -4.78 16.11 -4.57
N GLY A 430 -5.63 15.38 -5.30
CA GLY A 430 -6.11 14.05 -4.93
C GLY A 430 -7.17 14.12 -3.84
N GLU A 431 -7.26 13.07 -3.04
CA GLU A 431 -8.25 12.93 -1.97
C GLU A 431 -7.81 13.67 -0.70
N ILE A 432 -8.66 14.55 -0.17
CA ILE A 432 -8.42 15.35 1.05
C ILE A 432 -9.50 15.07 2.10
N ASN A 433 -9.18 15.29 3.38
CA ASN A 433 -10.06 14.90 4.49
C ASN A 433 -11.34 15.74 4.59
N ASP A 434 -11.23 17.03 4.25
CA ASP A 434 -12.32 17.99 4.33
C ASP A 434 -12.03 19.18 3.41
N LYS A 435 -13.01 20.10 3.36
CA LYS A 435 -12.94 21.34 2.57
C LYS A 435 -12.45 22.54 3.40
N ASP A 436 -11.77 22.31 4.52
CA ASP A 436 -11.18 23.39 5.28
C ASP A 436 -10.05 24.05 4.49
N SER A 437 -10.00 25.38 4.54
CA SER A 437 -8.96 26.18 3.87
C SER A 437 -7.54 25.76 4.27
N GLU A 438 -7.33 25.37 5.53
CA GLU A 438 -6.04 24.92 6.04
C GLU A 438 -5.68 23.53 5.50
N THR A 439 -6.65 22.61 5.44
CA THR A 439 -6.47 21.28 4.82
C THR A 439 -6.06 21.39 3.36
N ILE A 440 -6.77 22.22 2.59
CA ILE A 440 -6.48 22.47 1.18
C ILE A 440 -5.10 23.10 1.03
N LEU A 441 -4.80 24.17 1.77
CA LEU A 441 -3.52 24.87 1.67
C LEU A 441 -2.34 23.99 2.05
N ASN A 442 -2.47 23.17 3.09
CA ASN A 442 -1.46 22.20 3.48
C ASN A 442 -1.22 21.18 2.37
N ARG A 443 -2.28 20.68 1.72
CA ARG A 443 -2.12 19.75 0.61
C ARG A 443 -1.45 20.40 -0.61
N VAL A 444 -1.80 21.64 -0.94
CA VAL A 444 -1.14 22.39 -2.03
C VAL A 444 0.35 22.55 -1.74
N ALA A 445 0.72 22.93 -0.51
CA ALA A 445 2.11 23.10 -0.10
C ALA A 445 2.91 21.79 -0.13
N ILE A 446 2.31 20.66 0.25
CA ILE A 446 2.96 19.34 0.14
C ILE A 446 3.29 19.00 -1.32
N LYS A 447 2.35 19.23 -2.24
CA LYS A 447 2.52 18.92 -3.67
C LYS A 447 3.38 19.96 -4.41
N ASN A 448 3.52 21.16 -3.87
CA ASN A 448 4.28 22.27 -4.45
C ASN A 448 5.22 22.85 -3.37
N GLN A 449 6.25 22.09 -3.00
CA GLN A 449 7.10 22.34 -1.81
C GLN A 449 7.78 23.72 -1.76
N ALA A 450 7.92 24.40 -2.90
CA ALA A 450 8.47 25.76 -2.98
C ALA A 450 7.45 26.87 -2.63
N LEU A 451 6.17 26.54 -2.44
CA LEU A 451 5.12 27.49 -2.11
C LEU A 451 5.22 27.97 -0.65
N GLN A 452 5.34 29.27 -0.46
CA GLN A 452 5.29 29.89 0.86
C GLN A 452 3.85 30.14 1.30
N LYS A 453 3.33 29.29 2.19
CA LYS A 453 1.94 29.36 2.70
C LYS A 453 1.56 30.72 3.28
N ALA A 454 2.51 31.43 3.88
CA ALA A 454 2.26 32.73 4.51
C ALA A 454 1.81 33.81 3.50
N GLU A 455 2.16 33.66 2.23
CA GLU A 455 1.95 34.65 1.16
C GLU A 455 0.65 34.43 0.36
N VAL A 456 -0.09 33.36 0.66
CA VAL A 456 -1.30 32.98 -0.11
C VAL A 456 -2.51 32.74 0.80
N GLU A 457 -3.69 32.85 0.21
CA GLU A 457 -4.98 32.57 0.83
C GLU A 457 -5.82 31.64 -0.05
N VAL A 458 -6.73 30.88 0.56
CA VAL A 458 -7.66 30.00 -0.15
C VAL A 458 -9.02 30.67 -0.21
N ILE A 459 -9.56 30.85 -1.41
CA ILE A 459 -10.87 31.45 -1.68
C ILE A 459 -11.69 30.55 -2.62
N ASN A 460 -12.98 30.84 -2.77
CA ASN A 460 -13.88 30.14 -3.71
C ASN A 460 -13.86 28.60 -3.56
N ILE A 461 -14.00 28.09 -2.33
CA ILE A 461 -14.00 26.65 -2.03
C ILE A 461 -15.34 26.03 -2.46
N THR A 462 -15.26 24.97 -3.26
CA THR A 462 -16.39 24.11 -3.67
C THR A 462 -16.17 22.69 -3.12
N ASP A 463 -17.06 21.74 -3.44
CA ASP A 463 -16.91 20.34 -3.02
C ASP A 463 -15.80 19.59 -3.79
N SER A 464 -15.25 20.18 -4.86
CA SER A 464 -14.21 19.54 -5.68
C SER A 464 -13.07 20.47 -6.14
N SER A 465 -13.12 21.75 -5.78
CA SER A 465 -12.10 22.72 -6.17
C SER A 465 -11.98 23.88 -5.18
N ALA A 466 -10.87 24.61 -5.27
CA ALA A 466 -10.66 25.88 -4.59
C ALA A 466 -9.71 26.76 -5.40
N THR A 467 -9.70 28.06 -5.14
CA THR A 467 -8.75 29.00 -5.74
C THR A 467 -7.69 29.40 -4.71
N ILE A 468 -6.42 29.24 -5.06
CA ILE A 468 -5.29 29.76 -4.30
C ILE A 468 -4.93 31.14 -4.85
N LYS A 469 -5.03 32.17 -4.03
CA LYS A 469 -4.80 33.58 -4.41
C LYS A 469 -3.61 34.13 -3.63
N ALA A 470 -2.77 34.94 -4.27
CA ALA A 470 -1.74 35.69 -3.56
C ALA A 470 -2.42 36.73 -2.65
N LYS A 471 -1.95 36.86 -1.41
CA LYS A 471 -2.47 37.89 -0.50
C LYS A 471 -2.18 39.28 -1.06
N ASP A 472 -3.03 40.24 -0.75
CA ASP A 472 -2.90 41.62 -1.27
C ASP A 472 -1.59 42.31 -0.80
N ASN A 473 -1.01 41.86 0.31
CA ASN A 473 0.28 42.31 0.82
C ASN A 473 1.46 41.40 0.45
N SER A 474 1.26 40.39 -0.41
CA SER A 474 2.34 39.52 -0.84
C SER A 474 3.35 40.30 -1.68
N ILE A 475 4.63 40.16 -1.33
CA ILE A 475 5.74 40.72 -2.11
C ILE A 475 6.33 39.67 -3.07
N ILE A 476 6.03 38.39 -2.84
CA ILE A 476 6.63 37.26 -3.53
C ILE A 476 5.76 36.76 -4.68
N TYR A 477 4.43 36.77 -4.51
CA TYR A 477 3.50 36.18 -5.47
C TYR A 477 2.48 37.16 -6.03
N LYS A 478 2.01 36.89 -7.25
CA LYS A 478 0.89 37.58 -7.90
C LYS A 478 -0.10 36.59 -8.54
N GLY A 479 -1.33 37.05 -8.74
CA GLY A 479 -2.39 36.29 -9.41
C GLY A 479 -3.06 35.24 -8.52
N SER A 480 -3.74 34.30 -9.17
CA SER A 480 -4.46 33.19 -8.52
C SER A 480 -4.50 31.97 -9.44
N VAL A 481 -4.68 30.79 -8.86
CA VAL A 481 -4.73 29.51 -9.58
C VAL A 481 -5.80 28.60 -8.97
N GLU A 482 -6.53 27.89 -9.82
CA GLU A 482 -7.50 26.88 -9.37
C GLU A 482 -6.82 25.53 -9.11
N VAL A 483 -7.20 24.88 -8.02
CA VAL A 483 -6.81 23.53 -7.63
C VAL A 483 -8.04 22.64 -7.48
N THR A 484 -7.89 21.35 -7.73
CA THR A 484 -8.98 20.35 -7.74
C THR A 484 -8.68 19.20 -6.78
N PHE A 485 -9.71 18.67 -6.13
CA PHE A 485 -9.63 17.60 -5.14
C PHE A 485 -10.91 16.76 -5.07
N SER A 486 -10.86 15.66 -4.34
CA SER A 486 -12.04 14.90 -3.90
C SER A 486 -12.07 14.82 -2.37
N ILE A 487 -13.24 14.91 -1.76
CA ILE A 487 -13.39 14.77 -0.30
C ILE A 487 -13.46 13.30 0.07
N PHE A 488 -12.64 12.89 1.03
CA PHE A 488 -12.74 11.58 1.67
C PHE A 488 -14.07 11.48 2.39
N VAL A 489 -14.92 10.54 1.96
CA VAL A 489 -16.17 10.24 2.66
C VAL A 489 -15.91 9.07 3.59
N GLU A 490 -15.83 9.37 4.89
CA GLU A 490 -15.76 8.36 5.94
C GLU A 490 -16.97 7.42 5.81
N GLN A 491 -16.71 6.16 5.43
CA GLN A 491 -17.71 5.11 5.54
C GLN A 491 -17.78 4.69 7.01
N GLU A 492 -18.95 4.81 7.63
CA GLU A 492 -19.21 4.29 8.99
C GLU A 492 -18.60 2.88 9.14
N VAL A 493 -17.68 2.76 10.09
CA VAL A 493 -16.93 1.54 10.35
C VAL A 493 -17.87 0.50 10.97
N ASP A 494 -18.01 -0.63 10.30
CA ASP A 494 -18.52 -1.85 10.91
C ASP A 494 -17.46 -2.34 11.92
N LYS A 495 -17.80 -2.36 13.21
CA LYS A 495 -16.89 -2.74 14.31
C LYS A 495 -16.39 -4.19 14.23
N ASP A 496 -16.89 -4.96 13.25
CA ASP A 496 -16.62 -6.38 13.05
C ASP A 496 -15.70 -6.69 11.84
N GLU A 497 -14.99 -5.72 11.24
CA GLU A 497 -14.09 -5.97 10.09
C GLU A 497 -12.86 -6.84 10.50
N LYS A 498 -12.74 -8.04 9.89
CA LYS A 498 -11.75 -9.09 10.27
C LYS A 498 -10.56 -9.26 9.31
N ASP A 499 -10.47 -8.42 8.28
CA ASP A 499 -9.45 -8.53 7.22
C ASP A 499 -8.36 -7.47 7.40
N ILE A 500 -7.19 -7.89 7.88
CA ILE A 500 -6.01 -7.03 8.12
C ILE A 500 -5.57 -6.28 6.85
N THR A 501 -5.78 -6.85 5.67
CA THR A 501 -5.34 -6.28 4.39
C THR A 501 -6.09 -4.99 4.06
N LYS A 502 -7.41 -4.98 4.32
CA LYS A 502 -8.26 -3.80 4.12
C LYS A 502 -8.02 -2.72 5.16
N LEU A 503 -7.62 -3.14 6.37
CA LEU A 503 -7.30 -2.24 7.47
C LEU A 503 -6.01 -1.45 7.19
N ILE A 504 -5.00 -2.12 6.61
CA ILE A 504 -3.73 -1.51 6.17
C ILE A 504 -3.93 -0.65 4.92
N GLN A 505 -4.71 -1.11 3.93
CA GLN A 505 -5.03 -0.32 2.73
C GLN A 505 -5.84 0.95 3.02
N ARG A 506 -6.60 1.00 4.12
CA ARG A 506 -7.33 2.22 4.57
C ARG A 506 -6.45 3.22 5.31
N THR A 507 -5.35 2.80 5.91
CA THR A 507 -4.47 3.67 6.72
C THR A 507 -3.25 4.19 5.95
N MET A 508 -2.89 3.56 4.83
CA MET A 508 -1.81 4.01 3.95
C MET A 508 -2.41 4.48 2.62
N LEU A 509 -2.43 5.79 2.39
CA LEU A 509 -2.87 6.42 1.14
C LEU A 509 -2.08 5.81 -0.03
N ALA A 510 -2.79 5.28 -1.03
CA ALA A 510 -2.22 4.52 -2.14
C ALA A 510 -1.19 5.27 -3.01
N ASP A 511 -1.09 6.59 -2.88
CA ASP A 511 -0.17 7.43 -3.66
C ASP A 511 1.24 7.57 -3.03
N ASP A 512 1.43 7.23 -1.74
CA ASP A 512 2.72 7.36 -1.05
C ASP A 512 3.63 6.13 -1.23
N LEU A 513 3.21 5.13 -2.01
CA LEU A 513 3.95 3.87 -2.20
C LEU A 513 5.17 3.99 -3.12
N ILE A 514 5.33 5.08 -3.87
CA ILE A 514 6.27 5.13 -5.00
C ILE A 514 7.66 5.67 -4.64
N THR A 515 7.86 6.28 -3.47
CA THR A 515 9.20 6.72 -3.04
C THR A 515 9.38 6.59 -1.53
N LEU A 516 9.88 5.45 -1.07
CA LEU A 516 10.36 5.30 0.31
C LEU A 516 11.86 4.93 0.34
N PRO A 517 12.64 5.50 1.27
CA PRO A 517 14.05 5.15 1.45
C PRO A 517 14.17 3.72 2.01
N THR A 518 15.20 3.01 1.57
CA THR A 518 15.45 1.56 1.75
C THR A 518 15.84 1.11 3.17
N ASN A 519 15.33 1.72 4.24
CA ASN A 519 15.69 1.35 5.62
C ASN A 519 14.51 0.76 6.42
N PRO A 520 14.63 -0.47 6.96
CA PRO A 520 13.61 -1.13 7.81
C PRO A 520 13.11 -0.31 9.01
N GLY A 521 13.92 0.61 9.54
CA GLY A 521 13.53 1.46 10.68
C GLY A 521 12.41 2.46 10.37
N SER A 522 12.29 2.90 9.11
CA SER A 522 11.28 3.88 8.69
C SER A 522 9.88 3.27 8.56
N VAL A 523 9.81 1.97 8.24
CA VAL A 523 8.57 1.18 8.20
C VAL A 523 8.01 0.99 9.61
N TRP A 524 8.90 0.76 10.59
CA TRP A 524 8.53 0.61 12.01
C TRP A 524 7.90 1.88 12.62
N GLY A 525 8.38 3.06 12.24
CA GLY A 525 7.81 4.34 12.71
C GLY A 525 6.39 4.62 12.22
N LEU A 526 6.03 4.14 11.03
CA LEU A 526 4.71 4.33 10.42
C LEU A 526 3.65 3.37 11.00
N VAL A 527 4.02 2.12 11.25
CA VAL A 527 3.13 1.12 11.89
C VAL A 527 2.72 1.56 13.30
N ILE A 528 3.63 2.19 14.05
CA ILE A 528 3.34 2.72 15.39
C ILE A 528 2.43 3.96 15.32
N LYS A 529 2.64 4.86 14.36
CA LYS A 529 1.79 6.06 14.20
C LYS A 529 0.37 5.75 13.71
N ALA A 530 0.20 4.75 12.85
CA ALA A 530 -1.13 4.33 12.35
C ALA A 530 -1.95 3.58 13.40
N ASN A 531 -1.30 2.89 14.35
CA ASN A 531 -1.98 2.14 15.41
C ASN A 531 -2.40 2.99 16.61
N ALA A 532 -1.77 4.14 16.85
CA ALA A 532 -2.02 4.92 18.07
C ALA A 532 -3.42 5.58 18.12
N ASN A 533 -4.11 5.75 16.99
CA ASN A 533 -5.35 6.53 16.95
C ASN A 533 -6.63 5.79 16.53
N THR A 534 -6.58 4.51 16.12
CA THR A 534 -7.78 3.89 15.50
C THR A 534 -8.22 2.49 15.92
N LEU A 535 -7.53 1.73 16.79
CA LEU A 535 -8.10 0.48 17.33
C LEU A 535 -7.53 0.12 18.71
N ASN A 536 -8.39 0.13 19.72
CA ASN A 536 -8.04 -0.18 21.13
C ASN A 536 -7.72 -1.66 21.42
N GLU A 537 -7.58 -2.56 20.43
CA GLU A 537 -7.47 -4.01 20.71
C GLU A 537 -6.36 -4.78 19.96
N LEU A 538 -5.60 -4.15 19.06
CA LEU A 538 -4.46 -4.82 18.39
C LEU A 538 -3.16 -4.61 19.16
N LYS A 539 -2.71 -5.65 19.88
CA LYS A 539 -1.38 -5.70 20.51
C LYS A 539 -0.36 -6.40 19.60
N LEU A 540 0.87 -5.88 19.59
CA LEU A 540 2.01 -6.32 18.78
C LEU A 540 2.35 -7.82 18.93
N GLU A 541 2.03 -8.40 20.08
CA GLU A 541 2.37 -9.77 20.50
C GLU A 541 1.61 -10.87 19.73
N HIS A 542 0.77 -10.51 18.75
CA HIS A 542 -0.10 -11.43 18.00
C HIS A 542 0.25 -11.55 16.50
N VAL A 543 1.39 -11.00 16.06
CA VAL A 543 1.86 -11.03 14.67
C VAL A 543 3.20 -11.76 14.58
N ILE A 544 3.30 -12.71 13.64
CA ILE A 544 4.51 -13.47 13.33
C ILE A 544 5.06 -12.96 11.99
N ILE A 545 6.28 -12.43 12.00
CA ILE A 545 7.00 -12.03 10.79
C ILE A 545 8.04 -13.11 10.48
N SER A 546 8.02 -13.62 9.25
CA SER A 546 8.85 -14.74 8.78
C SER A 546 9.39 -14.48 7.37
N ASP A 547 10.36 -15.27 6.93
CA ASP A 547 10.89 -15.28 5.56
C ASP A 547 11.44 -13.93 5.05
N ILE A 548 12.03 -13.14 5.94
CA ILE A 548 12.71 -11.88 5.61
C ILE A 548 13.93 -12.17 4.74
N ASN A 549 13.96 -11.63 3.52
CA ASN A 549 15.07 -11.74 2.57
C ASN A 549 15.22 -10.46 1.74
N GLU A 550 16.19 -10.44 0.84
CA GLU A 550 16.50 -9.27 -0.01
C GLU A 550 15.37 -8.82 -0.94
N ASN A 551 14.32 -9.64 -1.11
CA ASN A 551 13.18 -9.35 -1.97
C ASN A 551 11.86 -9.17 -1.20
N GLY A 552 11.84 -9.33 0.13
CA GLY A 552 10.60 -9.22 0.88
C GLY A 552 10.57 -9.89 2.25
N ALA A 553 9.39 -9.85 2.88
CA ALA A 553 9.06 -10.58 4.11
C ALA A 553 7.60 -11.05 4.10
N ILE A 554 7.32 -12.08 4.90
CA ILE A 554 5.97 -12.65 5.06
C ILE A 554 5.45 -12.35 6.46
N ILE A 555 4.34 -11.63 6.54
CA ILE A 555 3.67 -11.28 7.80
C ILE A 555 2.43 -12.17 7.97
N LYS A 556 2.34 -12.87 9.10
CA LYS A 556 1.27 -13.80 9.46
C LYS A 556 0.65 -13.40 10.80
N GLY A 557 -0.64 -13.61 10.97
CA GLY A 557 -1.23 -13.63 12.31
C GLY A 557 -0.87 -14.92 13.05
N ASP A 558 -0.62 -14.88 14.35
CA ASP A 558 -0.34 -16.08 15.15
C ASP A 558 -1.59 -17.00 15.23
N GLU A 559 -1.55 -18.13 14.52
CA GLU A 559 -2.67 -19.09 14.42
C GLU A 559 -2.96 -19.83 15.75
N LEU A 560 -2.02 -19.86 16.70
CA LEU A 560 -2.15 -20.67 17.91
C LEU A 560 -2.93 -19.98 19.05
N LYS A 561 -3.09 -18.65 19.00
CA LYS A 561 -3.84 -17.89 20.03
C LYS A 561 -5.20 -17.38 19.57
N TRP A 562 -5.52 -17.43 18.28
CA TRP A 562 -6.80 -16.96 17.73
C TRP A 562 -7.41 -17.97 16.73
N PRO A 563 -8.48 -18.71 17.08
CA PRO A 563 -9.04 -19.73 16.18
C PRO A 563 -9.80 -19.17 14.96
N ASN A 564 -9.98 -17.84 14.84
CA ASN A 564 -10.93 -17.23 13.91
C ASN A 564 -10.34 -16.22 12.91
N TYR A 565 -9.03 -15.98 12.87
CA TYR A 565 -8.37 -15.05 11.94
C TYR A 565 -7.30 -15.80 11.15
N LYS A 566 -7.39 -15.76 9.82
CA LYS A 566 -6.45 -16.43 8.92
C LYS A 566 -6.08 -15.49 7.79
N GLY A 567 -4.81 -15.19 7.65
CA GLY A 567 -4.28 -14.35 6.58
C GLY A 567 -2.75 -14.31 6.58
N THR A 568 -2.17 -14.21 5.39
CA THR A 568 -0.74 -14.07 5.15
C THR A 568 -0.55 -12.93 4.15
N VAL A 569 0.30 -11.97 4.49
CA VAL A 569 0.64 -10.84 3.61
C VAL A 569 2.10 -10.98 3.21
N GLU A 570 2.35 -11.05 1.91
CA GLU A 570 3.70 -11.00 1.33
C GLU A 570 4.01 -9.55 0.98
N VAL A 571 5.07 -9.02 1.58
CA VAL A 571 5.57 -7.67 1.29
C VAL A 571 6.85 -7.85 0.47
N SER A 572 6.86 -7.36 -0.77
CA SER A 572 8.02 -7.45 -1.65
C SER A 572 8.70 -6.09 -1.84
N TRP A 573 10.03 -6.09 -1.91
CA TRP A 573 10.83 -4.92 -2.29
C TRP A 573 11.90 -5.31 -3.31
N SER A 574 12.38 -4.34 -4.10
CA SER A 574 13.43 -4.57 -5.11
C SER A 574 14.63 -3.66 -4.88
N LYS A 575 15.84 -4.23 -4.93
CA LYS A 575 17.11 -3.51 -4.83
C LYS A 575 17.23 -2.48 -5.95
N ASN A 576 17.63 -1.26 -5.60
CA ASN A 576 17.98 -0.23 -6.58
C ASN A 576 19.27 -0.64 -7.32
N LYS A 577 19.31 -0.46 -8.65
CA LYS A 577 20.29 -1.09 -9.55
C LYS A 577 21.70 -0.49 -9.54
N ASP A 578 21.99 0.44 -8.63
CA ASP A 578 23.24 1.23 -8.63
C ASP A 578 24.19 0.89 -7.45
N ALA A 579 24.09 -0.31 -6.87
CA ALA A 579 25.06 -0.77 -5.86
C ALA A 579 25.79 -2.02 -6.36
N GLU A 580 27.05 -1.82 -6.78
CA GLU A 580 27.99 -2.84 -7.27
C GLU A 580 28.21 -3.99 -6.28
N ASP A 581 28.54 -5.15 -6.86
CA ASP A 581 28.63 -6.47 -6.25
C ASP A 581 29.77 -6.62 -5.22
N GLY A 582 29.45 -7.27 -4.11
CA GLY A 582 30.40 -7.86 -3.16
C GLY A 582 29.72 -9.01 -2.42
N GLU A 583 30.31 -10.20 -2.52
CA GLU A 583 29.75 -11.51 -2.18
C GLU A 583 29.33 -11.68 -0.70
N ASN A 584 28.21 -12.37 -0.52
CA ASN A 584 27.65 -12.81 0.76
C ASN A 584 28.52 -13.92 1.39
N ASP A 585 29.16 -13.62 2.53
CA ASP A 585 29.57 -14.63 3.51
C ASP A 585 29.35 -14.11 4.94
N LEU A 586 28.66 -14.91 5.77
CA LEU A 586 28.17 -14.57 7.12
C LEU A 586 29.29 -14.41 8.16
N GLY A 587 30.56 -14.55 7.77
CA GLY A 587 31.73 -14.38 8.64
C GLY A 587 32.05 -12.93 9.03
N ASN A 588 31.60 -11.93 8.26
CA ASN A 588 32.00 -10.53 8.46
C ASN A 588 31.04 -9.68 9.31
N LEU A 589 29.87 -10.21 9.68
CA LEU A 589 28.90 -9.45 10.49
C LEU A 589 29.46 -9.07 11.88
N GLY A 590 30.33 -9.92 12.44
CA GLY A 590 30.99 -9.66 13.72
C GLY A 590 32.12 -8.62 13.65
N GLU A 591 32.75 -8.44 12.49
CA GLU A 591 33.79 -7.41 12.30
C GLU A 591 33.18 -6.06 11.91
N GLU A 592 32.12 -6.05 11.10
CA GLU A 592 31.39 -4.81 10.74
C GLU A 592 30.63 -4.19 11.92
N LEU A 593 30.09 -5.00 12.84
CA LEU A 593 29.47 -4.50 14.08
C LEU A 593 30.51 -3.93 15.05
N ASN A 594 31.76 -4.41 15.01
CA ASN A 594 32.85 -3.91 15.83
C ASN A 594 33.50 -2.64 15.26
N SER A 595 33.39 -2.36 13.96
CA SER A 595 34.04 -1.20 13.33
C SER A 595 33.23 0.10 13.38
N ASN A 596 31.95 0.09 13.78
CA ASN A 596 31.07 1.26 13.70
C ASN A 596 30.51 1.79 15.03
N ALA A 597 30.86 1.20 16.17
CA ALA A 597 30.50 1.74 17.47
C ALA A 597 31.72 1.74 18.40
N ASN A 598 32.02 2.89 19.02
CA ASN A 598 32.99 3.01 20.11
C ASN A 598 32.45 2.38 21.42
N PHE A 599 31.84 1.20 21.32
CA PHE A 599 31.31 0.40 22.42
C PHE A 599 32.00 -0.97 22.35
N ASN A 600 32.94 -1.21 23.26
CA ASN A 600 33.54 -2.53 23.41
C ASN A 600 32.73 -3.32 24.45
N ILE A 601 31.58 -3.84 24.05
CA ILE A 601 30.84 -4.80 24.89
C ILE A 601 31.54 -6.14 24.75
N ARG A 602 32.06 -6.66 25.86
CA ARG A 602 32.73 -7.96 25.89
C ARG A 602 31.71 -9.08 25.87
N TRP A 603 31.05 -9.23 24.72
CA TRP A 603 29.95 -10.17 24.49
C TRP A 603 30.27 -11.60 24.87
N LYS A 604 31.53 -12.01 24.67
CA LYS A 604 32.01 -13.33 25.08
C LYS A 604 31.83 -13.58 26.58
N GLU A 605 32.13 -12.60 27.42
CA GLU A 605 32.05 -12.71 28.88
C GLU A 605 30.59 -12.69 29.37
N VAL A 606 29.73 -11.91 28.70
CA VAL A 606 28.28 -11.85 28.97
C VAL A 606 27.61 -13.17 28.63
N VAL A 607 27.91 -13.72 27.45
CA VAL A 607 27.37 -15.02 27.00
C VAL A 607 27.87 -16.15 27.91
N GLU A 608 29.16 -16.17 28.27
CA GLU A 608 29.70 -17.18 29.19
C GLU A 608 29.07 -17.11 30.59
N SER A 609 28.83 -15.91 31.11
CA SER A 609 28.17 -15.71 32.41
C SER A 609 26.72 -16.21 32.38
N ARG A 610 25.95 -15.86 31.33
CA ARG A 610 24.54 -16.25 31.21
C ARG A 610 24.35 -17.71 30.86
N THR A 611 25.28 -18.31 30.12
CA THR A 611 25.33 -19.76 29.90
C THR A 611 25.50 -20.50 31.23
N LYS A 612 26.40 -20.03 32.10
CA LYS A 612 26.58 -20.64 33.43
C LYS A 612 25.35 -20.47 34.34
N ALA A 613 24.70 -19.31 34.31
CA ALA A 613 23.48 -19.06 35.08
C ALA A 613 22.31 -19.94 34.61
N TRP A 614 22.20 -20.14 33.29
CA TRP A 614 21.24 -21.05 32.68
C TRP A 614 21.54 -22.49 33.07
N GLU A 615 22.76 -23.00 32.87
CA GLU A 615 23.14 -24.39 33.17
C GLU A 615 22.88 -24.79 34.64
N LYS A 616 22.98 -23.84 35.56
CA LYS A 616 22.72 -24.08 36.99
C LYS A 616 21.26 -23.88 37.40
N ASN A 617 20.39 -23.45 36.49
CA ASN A 617 19.00 -23.08 36.73
C ASN A 617 18.83 -22.14 37.93
N GLU A 618 19.78 -21.21 38.13
CA GLU A 618 19.83 -20.34 39.32
C GLU A 618 18.63 -19.39 39.42
N LEU A 619 17.91 -19.17 38.31
CA LEU A 619 16.73 -18.30 38.22
C LEU A 619 15.40 -19.05 38.21
N GLY A 620 15.40 -20.39 38.10
CA GLY A 620 14.18 -21.21 38.12
C GLY A 620 13.22 -20.99 36.94
N GLU A 621 13.70 -20.38 35.84
CA GLU A 621 12.86 -19.95 34.71
C GLU A 621 13.17 -20.67 33.39
N GLN A 622 13.97 -21.74 33.38
CA GLN A 622 14.34 -22.42 32.13
C GLN A 622 13.14 -22.89 31.30
N ASP A 623 12.03 -23.25 31.94
CA ASP A 623 10.80 -23.69 31.26
C ASP A 623 10.07 -22.55 30.52
N LYS A 624 10.47 -21.28 30.74
CA LYS A 624 9.85 -20.11 30.11
C LYS A 624 10.52 -19.69 28.80
N TYR A 625 11.68 -20.25 28.47
CA TYR A 625 12.46 -19.85 27.30
C TYR A 625 12.75 -21.07 26.43
N GLU A 626 12.58 -20.90 25.12
CA GLU A 626 12.60 -22.02 24.17
C GLU A 626 14.02 -22.59 23.94
N SER A 627 15.05 -21.79 24.22
CA SER A 627 16.45 -22.21 24.18
C SER A 627 17.35 -21.28 25.02
N LEU A 628 18.60 -21.70 25.24
CA LEU A 628 19.63 -20.85 25.83
C LEU A 628 19.84 -19.57 25.01
N GLU A 629 19.85 -19.67 23.68
CA GLU A 629 19.93 -18.50 22.82
C GLU A 629 18.73 -17.57 23.02
N HIS A 630 17.50 -18.09 23.12
CA HIS A 630 16.30 -17.29 23.37
C HIS A 630 16.36 -16.57 24.73
N PHE A 631 16.85 -17.25 25.77
CA PHE A 631 17.05 -16.65 27.10
C PHE A 631 18.10 -15.53 27.10
N ILE A 632 19.28 -15.79 26.50
CA ILE A 632 20.35 -14.79 26.41
C ILE A 632 19.88 -13.58 25.60
N TRP A 633 19.13 -13.80 24.52
CA TRP A 633 18.65 -12.73 23.66
C TRP A 633 17.60 -11.85 24.36
N MET A 634 16.66 -12.47 25.09
CA MET A 634 15.64 -11.72 25.83
C MET A 634 16.22 -10.90 26.99
N ASP A 635 17.20 -11.44 27.71
CA ASP A 635 17.83 -10.76 28.84
C ASP A 635 18.74 -9.61 28.38
N VAL A 636 19.48 -9.82 27.27
CA VAL A 636 20.31 -8.76 26.65
C VAL A 636 19.44 -7.64 26.08
N ASN A 637 18.36 -7.98 25.37
CA ASN A 637 17.48 -6.98 24.77
C ASN A 637 16.67 -6.22 25.83
N GLY A 638 16.26 -6.89 26.92
CA GLY A 638 15.61 -6.27 28.06
C GLY A 638 16.55 -5.36 28.86
N GLY A 639 17.75 -5.85 29.19
CA GLY A 639 18.70 -5.15 30.07
C GLY A 639 19.48 -4.01 29.41
N VAL A 640 19.86 -4.15 28.13
CA VAL A 640 20.61 -3.09 27.43
C VAL A 640 19.69 -1.93 27.07
N MET A 641 18.46 -2.21 26.62
CA MET A 641 17.50 -1.17 26.24
C MET A 641 17.02 -0.36 27.47
N SER A 642 16.78 -1.02 28.60
CA SER A 642 16.37 -0.35 29.85
C SER A 642 17.49 0.51 30.45
N THR A 643 18.75 0.05 30.33
CA THR A 643 19.91 0.77 30.87
C THR A 643 20.26 1.99 30.02
N VAL A 644 20.18 1.89 28.70
CA VAL A 644 20.37 3.05 27.80
C VAL A 644 19.26 4.09 28.00
N GLN A 645 18.00 3.65 28.14
CA GLN A 645 16.89 4.57 28.47
C GLN A 645 17.05 5.23 29.84
N SER A 646 17.50 4.47 30.84
CA SER A 646 17.74 5.00 32.20
C SER A 646 18.86 6.03 32.22
N VAL A 647 19.98 5.76 31.53
CA VAL A 647 21.11 6.70 31.43
C VAL A 647 20.72 7.96 30.66
N PHE A 648 19.99 7.81 29.55
CA PHE A 648 19.49 8.97 28.78
C PHE A 648 18.54 9.84 29.62
N ARG A 649 17.60 9.22 30.34
CA ARG A 649 16.66 9.89 31.24
C ARG A 649 17.38 10.62 32.38
N THR A 650 18.31 9.94 33.04
CA THR A 650 19.10 10.46 34.17
C THR A 650 19.95 11.65 33.74
N THR A 651 20.57 11.58 32.56
CA THR A 651 21.38 12.67 31.99
C THR A 651 20.52 13.86 31.56
N MET A 652 19.36 13.64 30.96
CA MET A 652 18.43 14.72 30.60
C MET A 652 17.87 15.45 31.83
N LEU A 653 17.50 14.72 32.89
CA LEU A 653 17.05 15.33 34.15
C LEU A 653 18.15 16.16 34.82
N LYS A 654 19.41 15.75 34.67
CA LYS A 654 20.58 16.49 35.17
C LYS A 654 20.87 17.76 34.36
N ILE A 655 20.79 17.68 33.04
CA ILE A 655 20.99 18.82 32.12
C ILE A 655 19.91 19.88 32.34
N LEU A 656 18.67 19.47 32.64
CA LEU A 656 17.55 20.38 32.90
C LEU A 656 17.49 20.89 34.34
N GLY A 657 18.42 20.48 35.22
CA GLY A 657 18.44 20.90 36.63
C GLY A 657 17.33 20.30 37.50
N LEU A 658 16.68 19.23 37.03
CA LEU A 658 15.50 18.61 37.65
C LEU A 658 15.84 17.34 38.45
N TYR A 659 17.12 17.10 38.72
CA TYR A 659 17.63 15.84 39.27
C TYR A 659 17.22 15.57 40.73
N ASP A 660 16.90 16.62 41.51
CA ASP A 660 16.58 16.52 42.94
C ASP A 660 15.06 16.39 43.24
N ILE A 661 14.23 16.17 42.23
CA ILE A 661 12.78 16.02 42.42
C ILE A 661 12.48 14.58 42.88
N PRO A 662 11.88 14.37 44.07
CA PRO A 662 11.62 13.02 44.58
C PRO A 662 10.69 12.24 43.66
N GLU A 663 10.99 10.96 43.54
CA GLU A 663 10.35 9.96 42.70
C GLU A 663 8.84 9.82 43.04
N VAL A 664 8.00 10.64 42.41
CA VAL A 664 6.55 10.47 42.42
C VAL A 664 6.03 10.64 40.99
N VAL A 665 5.72 9.49 40.37
CA VAL A 665 4.95 9.25 39.14
C VAL A 665 4.85 10.44 38.19
N LEU A 666 5.82 10.54 37.27
CA LEU A 666 5.82 11.55 36.21
C LEU A 666 5.41 10.90 34.88
N ASP A 667 4.20 11.23 34.44
CA ASP A 667 3.64 10.97 33.11
C ASP A 667 4.48 11.71 32.03
N PRO A 668 4.85 11.08 30.90
CA PRO A 668 5.52 11.74 29.77
C PRO A 668 4.88 13.05 29.29
N ASN A 669 3.57 13.23 29.49
CA ASN A 669 2.85 14.46 29.16
C ASN A 669 3.20 15.65 30.08
N PHE A 670 3.69 15.40 31.30
CA PHE A 670 4.06 16.44 32.26
C PHE A 670 5.30 17.23 31.82
N ILE A 671 6.27 16.56 31.18
CA ILE A 671 7.47 17.22 30.64
C ILE A 671 7.10 18.17 29.49
N LYS A 672 6.11 17.81 28.67
CA LYS A 672 5.60 18.67 27.60
C LYS A 672 4.85 19.89 28.16
N TYR A 673 4.18 19.75 29.29
CA TYR A 673 3.35 20.80 29.88
C TYR A 673 4.15 21.86 30.68
N GLN A 674 5.23 21.46 31.36
CA GLN A 674 6.06 22.40 32.15
C GLN A 674 7.01 23.25 31.30
N VAL A 675 7.44 22.74 30.13
CA VAL A 675 8.29 23.50 29.20
C VAL A 675 7.54 24.69 28.58
N ASP A 676 6.20 24.64 28.53
CA ASP A 676 5.37 25.66 27.90
C ASP A 676 4.90 26.76 28.89
N TRP A 677 5.11 26.60 30.20
CA TRP A 677 4.41 27.45 31.18
C TRP A 677 5.27 28.33 32.08
N ASP A 678 6.55 28.05 32.34
CA ASP A 678 7.24 28.73 33.47
C ASP A 678 8.57 29.46 33.20
N THR A 679 9.10 29.54 31.96
CA THR A 679 10.44 30.18 31.81
C THR A 679 10.65 31.19 30.69
N ASN A 680 9.80 31.33 29.68
CA ASN A 680 9.98 32.35 28.62
C ASN A 680 11.43 32.44 28.09
N LEU A 681 12.16 31.31 28.08
CA LEU A 681 13.61 31.25 27.85
C LEU A 681 13.96 30.54 26.53
N TRP A 682 13.06 30.56 25.55
CA TRP A 682 13.39 30.06 24.22
C TRP A 682 14.38 30.98 23.48
N GLU A 683 14.37 32.28 23.78
CA GLU A 683 15.26 33.25 23.10
C GLU A 683 16.72 33.22 23.57
N THR A 684 17.09 32.42 24.57
CA THR A 684 18.49 32.34 25.05
C THR A 684 19.17 30.98 24.82
N VAL A 685 18.51 30.02 24.15
CA VAL A 685 19.11 28.69 23.86
C VAL A 685 19.37 28.47 22.37
N VAL A 686 19.15 29.48 21.52
CA VAL A 686 19.25 29.31 20.06
C VAL A 686 20.66 29.55 19.48
N GLU A 687 21.68 29.86 20.29
CA GLU A 687 23.03 30.04 19.74
C GLU A 687 24.06 29.02 20.25
N ASN A 688 24.28 28.03 19.38
CA ASN A 688 25.46 27.18 19.22
C ASN A 688 25.49 25.82 19.95
N GLU A 689 25.72 24.79 19.13
CA GLU A 689 26.20 23.43 19.42
C GLU A 689 26.73 23.20 20.85
N ILE A 690 26.13 22.26 21.59
CA ILE A 690 26.68 21.80 22.87
C ILE A 690 27.36 20.44 22.66
N GLU A 691 28.68 20.41 22.82
CA GLU A 691 29.50 19.21 22.80
C GLU A 691 30.01 18.90 24.22
N LEU A 692 29.53 17.81 24.83
CA LEU A 692 29.97 17.37 26.16
C LEU A 692 31.04 16.28 26.00
N LYS A 693 32.31 16.67 26.18
CA LYS A 693 33.45 15.75 26.11
C LYS A 693 33.67 15.03 27.44
N ASP A 694 34.09 13.78 27.34
CA ASP A 694 34.58 12.92 28.42
C ASP A 694 33.61 12.67 29.59
N GLN A 695 32.36 12.32 29.27
CA GLN A 695 31.41 11.85 30.28
C GLN A 695 31.74 10.40 30.66
N GLU A 696 32.07 10.19 31.93
CA GLU A 696 32.43 8.91 32.49
C GLU A 696 31.18 8.27 33.12
N PHE A 697 30.86 7.04 32.72
CA PHE A 697 29.73 6.29 33.29
C PHE A 697 30.20 4.92 33.78
N GLU A 698 29.52 4.46 34.82
CA GLU A 698 29.81 3.23 35.55
C GLU A 698 28.57 2.34 35.47
N ILE A 699 28.69 1.17 34.84
CA ILE A 699 27.59 0.22 34.67
C ILE A 699 27.74 -0.88 35.72
N ASP A 700 26.72 -1.05 36.55
CA ASP A 700 26.63 -2.15 37.51
C ASP A 700 26.11 -3.42 36.82
N CYS A 701 26.93 -4.47 36.83
CA CYS A 701 26.57 -5.75 36.24
C CYS A 701 26.06 -6.67 37.34
N PHE A 702 24.74 -6.86 37.43
CA PHE A 702 24.13 -7.68 38.47
C PHE A 702 24.66 -9.13 38.45
N GLY A 703 25.27 -9.54 39.57
CA GLY A 703 25.59 -10.95 39.86
C GLY A 703 26.91 -11.24 40.58
N LEU A 704 27.84 -10.28 40.69
CA LEU A 704 29.10 -10.46 41.44
C LEU A 704 29.52 -9.14 42.11
N GLU A 705 29.64 -9.15 43.44
CA GLU A 705 30.12 -8.01 44.24
C GLU A 705 31.50 -7.55 43.74
N GLY A 706 31.59 -6.34 43.18
CA GLY A 706 32.83 -5.70 42.71
C GLY A 706 33.06 -5.63 41.19
N SER A 707 32.08 -5.96 40.33
CA SER A 707 32.24 -5.98 38.87
C SER A 707 31.70 -4.70 38.21
N TRP A 708 32.51 -3.64 38.15
CA TRP A 708 32.14 -2.37 37.51
C TRP A 708 32.79 -2.24 36.12
N LEU A 709 32.00 -1.90 35.10
CA LEU A 709 32.53 -1.46 33.81
C LEU A 709 32.53 0.08 33.77
N LYS A 710 33.73 0.67 33.68
CA LYS A 710 33.92 2.12 33.54
C LYS A 710 34.28 2.46 32.10
N GLY A 711 33.53 3.37 31.49
CA GLY A 711 33.79 3.87 30.14
C GLY A 711 33.61 5.39 30.07
N LYS A 712 34.34 6.04 29.17
CA LYS A 712 34.18 7.46 28.83
C LYS A 712 33.64 7.59 27.42
N THR A 713 32.68 8.49 27.22
CA THR A 713 32.22 8.87 25.88
C THR A 713 31.98 10.37 25.78
N ALA A 714 32.02 10.91 24.56
CA ALA A 714 31.64 12.29 24.25
C ALA A 714 30.27 12.29 23.58
N ILE A 715 29.35 13.13 24.07
CA ILE A 715 28.00 13.25 23.52
C ILE A 715 27.89 14.61 22.82
N LYS A 716 27.59 14.57 21.52
CA LYS A 716 27.34 15.76 20.71
C LYS A 716 25.85 15.80 20.36
N ILE A 717 25.16 16.86 20.80
CA ILE A 717 23.73 17.04 20.54
C ILE A 717 23.58 18.16 19.51
N VAL A 718 23.01 17.81 18.35
CA VAL A 718 22.67 18.78 17.29
C VAL A 718 21.15 18.85 17.22
N LEU A 719 20.60 20.02 17.54
CA LEU A 719 19.17 20.29 17.44
C LEU A 719 18.94 21.02 16.12
N ASN A 720 18.22 20.37 15.19
CA ASN A 720 17.84 20.98 13.92
C ASN A 720 16.65 21.94 14.12
N SER A 721 16.71 23.10 13.47
CA SER A 721 15.72 24.18 13.51
C SER A 721 14.39 23.79 12.88
#